data_AF-A0A497D871-F1
#
_entry.id   AF-A0A497D871-F1
#
_cell.length_a   1.000
_cell.length_b   1.000
_cell.length_c   1.000
_cell.angle_alpha   90.00
_cell.angle_beta   90.00
_cell.angle_gamma   90.00
#
_symmetry.space_group_name_H-M   'P 1'
#
loop_
_entity.id
_entity.type
_entity.pdbx_description
1 polymer ?
#
loop_
_entity_poly.entity_id
_entity_poly.type
_entity_poly.pdbx_seq_one_letter_code
_entity_poly.pdbx_strand_id
1 'polypeptide(L)'
;MMKRLFVLVLLLSFLGFNSYAQLSITSSGTNYLIDFDNTLTGVNDGQYSGSGFQPTPTSGQLDSDAWAATGLSDGPLGFGNTETSGDFARGQYAGGVSTGGFWAFTVATGNNAFGIQPAGSDWTPGTVTLRIENNTGGIISSLSLSYRIYYYNDQARANSFNFSHSSDDVSYTSETSLNFTSPEAASGSSWQYVDRNITIAGLNIGNGSYYYLKWSGNDVSGSLNRDEFGLDDITISAENGSSTVANPSNFTATAVSTTQIDLSWLLNGNGDDVMLAYSTTSSFGTPVDGTSYIIGSSLSGGGEILSNGNATSFNHTGLTPGTHYYYKAWSVDGSTIYSSGVTDDATTLTVVNTDLIISEVADPRNPGVGVPDNEKFVEIYNAGTSGVDFSTSTWYLSRQVNAGSWENVQLTGVVNSGETYVIAYNSTAFNNAYGFNADQADNNISGNGNDVYALYYGGDQSSGVLIDIYGEIDVNGYHTLWDYTDRKAVRKKSITSPNTSWTASEWVIIPADIDPPNINELTPKWHYKTLTWTGNKSSDWADPSNWDDGSGNSTYAPDAGCNITVSASGNAIVYRRASCNKMTIESGASVTINSQPTPSSDTTACFLVTGDQVTNNTGTTGLIVKSDANGDGAFILGANTTTATIERYLSDDMSHFISAPITDATADNLFQDHNPEVYLYEYHEDDSTYYYLVPTITPMPSGKGFATWVDDATGNYITANFDGTLMSSDLTLSLDYSGIPWGWNLVGNPYPCPLNWRTGSWEFNNVEQTVWIWNPSANTSGDPDGRWVWKTKAGAGSVPTFSTIPTSQAFFIRSTGTGASLTIPADARTVHKDQLYYKGRDEGISDYPADYVIVKVSNEQDEDEVWISFNEYGTEGFDNGWDATKMFNSYNTVSLYVPKETRDQCLEHLPPLEPEEERIVAVNFETTIDGEHTLALDMTHLPDVVEITLEDLKYNQMQSMRYDSVYTFVAFTEDDPDRFRIHFNKTTTGIEFPEPAPVTKSSVQIYAYEKNIYIKKEDINASGKVLVYDLYGREVLAQQLEHTNLMKIPVSANNTYLVVKVISDNYVTTSKVFIR
;
A
#
# COMPACT_ATOMS: atom_id res chain seq x y z
N MET A 1 -15.51 -6.65 38.85
CA MET A 1 -15.25 -7.92 38.14
C MET A 1 -13.81 -7.85 37.65
N MET A 2 -12.82 -8.42 38.34
CA MET A 2 -12.35 -9.81 38.19
C MET A 2 -12.16 -10.17 36.71
N LYS A 3 -10.99 -10.46 36.14
CA LYS A 3 -9.69 -10.95 36.63
C LYS A 3 -8.64 -10.62 35.56
N ARG A 4 -7.48 -10.04 35.94
CA ARG A 4 -6.15 -10.24 35.31
C ARG A 4 -5.10 -9.51 36.14
N LEU A 5 -4.75 -10.12 37.27
CA LEU A 5 -3.52 -9.82 38.00
C LEU A 5 -3.20 -11.02 38.90
N PHE A 6 -2.67 -12.10 38.31
CA PHE A 6 -2.12 -13.24 39.05
C PHE A 6 -1.24 -14.14 38.14
N VAL A 7 -0.16 -13.59 37.58
CA VAL A 7 1.00 -14.39 37.14
C VAL A 7 2.27 -13.53 37.30
N LEU A 8 2.63 -13.23 38.55
CA LEU A 8 3.95 -12.67 38.91
C LEU A 8 4.48 -13.27 40.22
N VAL A 9 4.12 -14.53 40.51
CA VAL A 9 4.57 -15.29 41.70
C VAL A 9 4.98 -16.73 41.33
N LEU A 10 5.19 -17.05 40.04
CA LEU A 10 5.55 -18.41 39.62
C LEU A 10 6.92 -18.50 38.92
N LEU A 11 7.87 -17.62 39.28
CA LEU A 11 9.25 -17.66 38.79
C LEU A 11 10.31 -17.48 39.89
N LEU A 12 9.96 -17.76 41.14
CA LEU A 12 10.87 -17.71 42.31
C LEU A 12 10.63 -18.85 43.32
N SER A 13 9.94 -19.92 42.91
CA SER A 13 9.64 -21.10 43.76
C SER A 13 10.12 -22.43 43.17
N PHE A 14 11.12 -22.40 42.28
CA PHE A 14 12.05 -23.52 42.07
C PHE A 14 13.44 -23.12 42.58
N LEU A 15 13.50 -22.55 43.79
CA LEU A 15 14.74 -22.46 44.55
C LEU A 15 14.92 -23.80 45.27
N GLY A 16 15.72 -24.66 44.66
CA GLY A 16 16.47 -25.72 45.31
C GLY A 16 15.65 -26.72 46.13
N PHE A 17 14.95 -27.63 45.47
CA PHE A 17 15.04 -29.00 45.96
C PHE A 17 16.48 -29.45 45.66
N ASN A 18 17.39 -29.22 46.61
CA ASN A 18 18.68 -29.90 46.59
C ASN A 18 18.34 -31.38 46.67
N SER A 19 18.49 -32.11 45.56
CA SER A 19 18.59 -33.57 45.66
C SER A 19 19.84 -33.82 46.48
N TYR A 20 19.65 -34.29 47.71
CA TYR A 20 20.71 -34.62 48.63
C TYR A 20 21.68 -35.61 47.95
N ALA A 21 22.97 -35.31 47.98
CA ALA A 21 23.96 -35.86 47.06
C ALA A 21 24.80 -36.95 47.74
N GLN A 22 24.85 -38.13 47.13
CA GLN A 22 25.91 -39.13 47.31
C GLN A 22 27.05 -38.88 46.29
N LEU A 23 28.11 -39.71 46.30
CA LEU A 23 29.10 -39.67 45.23
C LEU A 23 28.44 -40.00 43.88
N SER A 24 28.26 -38.99 43.03
CA SER A 24 27.63 -39.11 41.71
C SER A 24 28.68 -39.23 40.61
N ILE A 25 28.74 -40.39 39.94
CA ILE A 25 29.59 -40.61 38.76
C ILE A 25 28.87 -40.05 37.53
N THR A 26 29.27 -38.88 37.07
CA THR A 26 28.63 -38.13 35.97
C THR A 26 29.27 -38.36 34.60
N SER A 27 30.48 -38.92 34.54
CA SER A 27 31.18 -39.23 33.28
C SER A 27 32.04 -40.48 33.39
N SER A 28 32.03 -41.28 32.31
CA SER A 28 32.98 -42.39 32.09
C SER A 28 34.42 -41.88 32.07
N GLY A 29 35.37 -42.70 32.52
CA GLY A 29 36.81 -42.44 32.50
C GLY A 29 37.30 -41.31 33.41
N THR A 30 36.43 -40.75 34.26
CA THR A 30 36.77 -39.64 35.17
C THR A 30 37.17 -40.16 36.55
N ASN A 31 38.28 -39.65 37.09
CA ASN A 31 38.72 -39.96 38.45
C ASN A 31 38.02 -39.07 39.48
N TYR A 32 37.34 -39.69 40.44
CA TYR A 32 36.77 -39.03 41.62
C TYR A 32 37.66 -39.33 42.81
N LEU A 33 38.28 -38.29 43.38
CA LEU A 33 39.22 -38.38 44.49
C LEU A 33 38.57 -37.94 45.80
N ILE A 34 38.58 -38.81 46.80
CA ILE A 34 38.23 -38.51 48.20
C ILE A 34 39.54 -38.53 48.99
N ASP A 35 40.12 -37.36 49.19
CA ASP A 35 41.36 -37.14 49.95
C ASP A 35 41.09 -36.60 51.37
N PHE A 36 39.81 -36.40 51.73
CA PHE A 36 39.36 -35.81 53.00
C PHE A 36 39.97 -34.44 53.34
N ASP A 37 40.72 -33.82 52.44
CA ASP A 37 41.35 -32.51 52.56
C ASP A 37 40.58 -31.45 51.76
N ASN A 38 40.05 -31.86 50.61
CA ASN A 38 39.27 -31.02 49.71
C ASN A 38 37.80 -31.43 49.73
N THR A 39 36.91 -30.48 49.46
CA THR A 39 35.48 -30.77 49.27
C THR A 39 35.29 -31.63 48.02
N LEU A 40 34.70 -32.81 48.18
CA LEU A 40 34.05 -33.53 47.09
C LEU A 40 32.53 -33.49 47.31
N THR A 41 31.83 -32.81 46.40
CA THR A 41 30.36 -32.64 46.49
C THR A 41 29.65 -33.98 46.64
N GLY A 42 28.80 -34.08 47.67
CA GLY A 42 28.05 -35.29 48.01
C GLY A 42 28.85 -36.34 48.77
N VAL A 43 30.06 -36.03 49.26
CA VAL A 43 30.90 -36.97 50.05
C VAL A 43 31.45 -36.32 51.32
N ASN A 44 31.99 -35.12 51.24
CA ASN A 44 32.48 -34.33 52.38
C ASN A 44 32.47 -32.84 52.06
N ASP A 45 32.36 -31.99 53.08
CA ASP A 45 32.54 -30.55 52.93
C ASP A 45 33.80 -30.08 53.67
N GLY A 46 34.72 -29.46 52.95
CA GLY A 46 36.02 -29.01 53.45
C GLY A 46 36.94 -30.14 53.93
N GLN A 47 38.06 -29.74 54.53
CA GLN A 47 38.99 -30.67 55.18
C GLN A 47 38.30 -31.32 56.40
N TYR A 48 38.21 -32.64 56.42
CA TYR A 48 37.57 -33.40 57.48
C TYR A 48 38.27 -33.11 58.83
N SER A 49 37.49 -32.73 59.83
CA SER A 49 38.00 -32.34 61.16
C SER A 49 37.48 -33.24 62.28
N GLY A 50 36.86 -34.37 61.92
CA GLY A 50 36.27 -35.30 62.90
C GLY A 50 34.99 -34.76 63.51
N SER A 51 34.27 -33.88 62.80
CA SER A 51 33.04 -33.22 63.28
C SER A 51 31.76 -34.05 63.05
N GLY A 52 31.91 -35.30 62.61
CA GLY A 52 30.81 -36.24 62.39
C GLY A 52 30.19 -36.21 61.00
N PHE A 53 28.97 -36.73 60.91
CA PHE A 53 28.25 -37.02 59.68
C PHE A 53 26.89 -36.34 59.66
N GLN A 54 26.48 -35.82 58.50
CA GLN A 54 25.09 -35.42 58.28
C GLN A 54 24.75 -35.37 56.77
N PRO A 55 23.46 -35.42 56.38
CA PRO A 55 23.02 -35.44 54.96
C PRO A 55 23.27 -34.12 54.21
N THR A 56 23.70 -33.09 54.94
CA THR A 56 24.07 -31.80 54.37
C THR A 56 25.23 -31.30 55.19
N PRO A 57 26.46 -31.79 54.92
CA PRO A 57 27.61 -31.51 55.76
C PRO A 57 27.95 -30.03 55.77
N THR A 58 28.49 -29.58 56.89
CA THR A 58 29.20 -28.31 57.00
C THR A 58 30.70 -28.59 57.03
N SER A 59 31.52 -27.61 56.68
CA SER A 59 32.97 -27.72 56.64
C SER A 59 33.53 -28.50 57.83
N GLY A 60 34.21 -29.62 57.54
CA GLY A 60 34.77 -30.55 58.54
C GLY A 60 33.99 -31.84 58.75
N GLN A 61 32.87 -32.05 58.05
CA GLN A 61 31.99 -33.20 58.19
C GLN A 61 31.90 -34.04 56.91
N LEU A 62 31.49 -35.30 57.08
CA LEU A 62 31.19 -36.21 55.98
C LEU A 62 29.71 -36.21 55.64
N ASP A 63 29.40 -36.40 54.36
CA ASP A 63 28.02 -36.51 53.87
C ASP A 63 27.47 -37.90 54.16
N SER A 64 26.47 -38.01 55.04
CA SER A 64 25.87 -39.31 55.36
C SER A 64 24.99 -39.86 54.24
N ASP A 65 24.68 -39.09 53.18
CA ASP A 65 24.09 -39.69 51.98
C ASP A 65 25.10 -40.53 51.20
N ALA A 66 26.40 -40.26 51.33
CA ALA A 66 27.47 -41.11 50.80
C ALA A 66 27.98 -42.15 51.80
N TRP A 67 27.93 -41.89 53.11
CA TRP A 67 28.58 -42.72 54.11
C TRP A 67 27.61 -43.36 55.12
N ALA A 68 27.78 -44.65 55.36
CA ALA A 68 27.13 -45.41 56.44
C ALA A 68 28.16 -46.18 57.27
N ALA A 69 27.89 -46.43 58.55
CA ALA A 69 28.80 -47.16 59.43
C ALA A 69 28.10 -48.05 60.46
N THR A 70 28.77 -49.13 60.87
CA THR A 70 28.30 -50.05 61.93
C THR A 70 29.42 -50.47 62.87
N GLY A 71 29.06 -51.01 64.03
CA GLY A 71 30.00 -51.56 65.00
C GLY A 71 30.58 -50.54 65.97
N LEU A 72 29.93 -49.39 66.17
CA LEU A 72 30.24 -48.41 67.21
C LEU A 72 29.30 -48.56 68.41
N SER A 73 29.75 -48.15 69.59
CA SER A 73 29.02 -48.30 70.85
C SER A 73 27.80 -47.38 70.95
N ASP A 74 27.84 -46.24 70.26
CA ASP A 74 26.71 -45.30 70.13
C ASP A 74 25.64 -45.75 69.11
N GLY A 75 25.87 -46.85 68.37
CA GLY A 75 24.92 -47.42 67.40
C GLY A 75 25.38 -47.32 65.93
N PRO A 76 24.56 -47.75 64.96
CA PRO A 76 24.88 -47.66 63.54
C PRO A 76 24.49 -46.30 62.93
N LEU A 77 25.29 -45.81 62.00
CA LEU A 77 24.95 -44.72 61.09
C LEU A 77 24.39 -45.30 59.80
N GLY A 78 23.10 -45.10 59.53
CA GLY A 78 22.50 -45.37 58.22
C GLY A 78 22.71 -44.22 57.24
N PHE A 79 22.56 -44.49 55.94
CA PHE A 79 22.60 -43.44 54.92
C PHE A 79 21.52 -42.38 55.20
N GLY A 80 21.90 -41.10 55.17
CA GLY A 80 21.00 -39.97 55.43
C GLY A 80 20.72 -39.68 56.91
N ASN A 81 21.42 -40.33 57.86
CA ASN A 81 21.31 -40.01 59.29
C ASN A 81 22.27 -38.89 59.73
N THR A 82 22.03 -38.27 60.88
CA THR A 82 22.90 -37.23 61.45
C THR A 82 23.56 -37.73 62.73
N GLU A 83 24.89 -37.77 62.76
CA GLU A 83 25.69 -38.16 63.93
C GLU A 83 26.90 -37.22 64.09
N THR A 84 26.73 -36.14 64.87
CA THR A 84 27.72 -35.06 65.03
C THR A 84 28.32 -34.99 66.44
N SER A 85 28.25 -36.09 67.19
CA SER A 85 28.80 -36.20 68.54
C SER A 85 29.18 -37.66 68.84
N GLY A 86 29.77 -37.92 70.01
CA GLY A 86 30.05 -39.29 70.46
C GLY A 86 31.11 -40.00 69.62
N ASP A 87 30.91 -41.29 69.37
CA ASP A 87 31.80 -42.15 68.58
C ASP A 87 31.97 -41.66 67.14
N PHE A 88 31.04 -40.89 66.59
CA PHE A 88 31.09 -40.42 65.20
C PHE A 88 31.87 -39.12 65.03
N ALA A 89 32.09 -38.35 66.10
CA ALA A 89 32.69 -37.02 66.03
C ALA A 89 33.73 -36.81 67.14
N ARG A 90 34.86 -37.53 67.07
CA ARG A 90 35.93 -37.44 68.07
C ARG A 90 36.87 -36.25 67.88
N GLY A 91 36.75 -35.52 66.77
CA GLY A 91 37.59 -34.37 66.44
C GLY A 91 38.90 -34.74 65.73
N GLN A 92 39.76 -33.73 65.56
CA GLN A 92 41.03 -33.86 64.84
C GLN A 92 42.20 -34.14 65.81
N TYR A 93 43.07 -35.11 65.46
CA TYR A 93 44.24 -35.48 66.27
C TYR A 93 45.39 -36.02 65.42
N ALA A 94 46.61 -36.10 65.96
CA ALA A 94 47.79 -36.58 65.22
C ALA A 94 48.04 -38.10 65.31
N GLY A 95 47.14 -38.87 65.96
CA GLY A 95 47.31 -40.28 66.32
C GLY A 95 47.70 -40.50 67.80
N GLY A 96 47.72 -41.75 68.28
CA GLY A 96 48.03 -42.11 69.66
C GLY A 96 46.88 -41.92 70.66
N VAL A 97 45.65 -42.11 70.20
CA VAL A 97 44.41 -42.02 70.99
C VAL A 97 43.99 -43.41 71.48
N SER A 98 43.32 -43.48 72.63
CA SER A 98 42.82 -44.75 73.18
C SER A 98 41.29 -44.84 73.21
N THR A 99 40.59 -43.75 72.88
CA THR A 99 39.13 -43.69 72.89
C THR A 99 38.59 -44.11 71.53
N GLY A 100 37.70 -45.12 71.54
CA GLY A 100 37.10 -45.68 70.34
C GLY A 100 36.26 -44.67 69.54
N GLY A 101 36.18 -44.87 68.23
CA GLY A 101 35.34 -44.09 67.33
C GLY A 101 36.08 -43.52 66.13
N PHE A 102 35.42 -42.59 65.45
CA PHE A 102 35.88 -41.92 64.24
C PHE A 102 36.50 -40.57 64.54
N TRP A 103 37.70 -40.37 64.01
CA TRP A 103 38.58 -39.22 64.19
C TRP A 103 38.92 -38.63 62.84
N ALA A 104 39.38 -37.38 62.79
CA ALA A 104 40.21 -36.91 61.68
C ALA A 104 41.67 -37.03 62.09
N PHE A 105 42.40 -37.99 61.51
CA PHE A 105 43.82 -38.15 61.83
C PHE A 105 44.68 -37.32 60.88
N THR A 106 45.43 -36.37 61.43
CA THR A 106 46.44 -35.61 60.68
C THR A 106 47.67 -36.48 60.46
N VAL A 107 47.70 -37.18 59.32
CA VAL A 107 48.76 -38.16 58.97
C VAL A 107 50.01 -37.49 58.39
N ALA A 108 49.87 -36.28 57.84
CA ALA A 108 50.96 -35.39 57.46
C ALA A 108 50.51 -33.92 57.58
N THR A 109 51.45 -32.98 57.51
CA THR A 109 51.09 -31.55 57.56
C THR A 109 50.14 -31.19 56.41
N GLY A 110 48.90 -30.83 56.76
CA GLY A 110 47.87 -30.46 55.79
C GLY A 110 47.13 -31.64 55.16
N ASN A 111 47.35 -32.88 55.61
CA ASN A 111 46.60 -34.07 55.19
C ASN A 111 45.90 -34.71 56.39
N ASN A 112 44.57 -34.76 56.33
CA ASN A 112 43.70 -35.43 57.30
C ASN A 112 43.01 -36.65 56.66
N ALA A 113 43.29 -37.85 57.19
CA ALA A 113 42.59 -39.07 56.79
C ALA A 113 41.30 -39.30 57.59
N PHE A 114 40.37 -40.08 57.03
CA PHE A 114 39.23 -40.62 57.79
C PHE A 114 39.71 -41.64 58.81
N GLY A 115 39.84 -41.18 60.05
CA GLY A 115 40.46 -41.90 61.15
C GLY A 115 39.49 -42.81 61.90
N ILE A 116 39.98 -43.98 62.28
CA ILE A 116 39.27 -44.97 63.07
C ILE A 116 40.20 -45.40 64.21
N GLN A 117 39.77 -45.19 65.45
CA GLN A 117 40.38 -45.84 66.62
C GLN A 117 39.49 -47.02 67.03
N PRO A 118 39.92 -48.27 66.80
CA PRO A 118 39.21 -49.41 67.34
C PRO A 118 39.33 -49.47 68.88
N ALA A 119 38.26 -49.88 69.54
CA ALA A 119 38.21 -50.18 70.98
C ALA A 119 37.49 -51.50 71.22
N GLY A 120 37.21 -51.87 72.48
CA GLY A 120 36.53 -53.14 72.79
C GLY A 120 35.05 -53.17 72.40
N SER A 121 34.43 -52.01 72.23
CA SER A 121 33.04 -51.81 71.86
C SER A 121 32.88 -51.09 70.52
N ASP A 122 33.99 -50.66 69.92
CA ASP A 122 34.01 -49.79 68.74
C ASP A 122 34.92 -50.41 67.69
N TRP A 123 34.38 -50.64 66.50
CA TRP A 123 35.08 -51.18 65.35
C TRP A 123 35.69 -52.58 65.54
N THR A 124 35.08 -53.42 66.38
CA THR A 124 35.56 -54.78 66.70
C THR A 124 34.43 -55.83 66.84
N PRO A 125 33.74 -56.20 65.75
CA PRO A 125 33.94 -55.73 64.38
C PRO A 125 33.12 -54.47 64.05
N GLY A 126 33.55 -53.72 63.04
CA GLY A 126 32.79 -52.59 62.47
C GLY A 126 33.03 -52.39 60.98
N THR A 127 32.20 -51.54 60.36
CA THR A 127 32.23 -51.27 58.91
C THR A 127 31.98 -49.82 58.57
N VAL A 128 32.57 -49.31 57.49
CA VAL A 128 32.24 -48.03 56.85
C VAL A 128 31.98 -48.32 55.38
N THR A 129 30.87 -47.78 54.86
CA THR A 129 30.37 -48.07 53.53
C THR A 129 30.17 -46.77 52.78
N LEU A 130 30.78 -46.67 51.60
CA LEU A 130 30.58 -45.61 50.63
C LEU A 130 29.53 -46.06 49.60
N ARG A 131 28.51 -45.23 49.36
CA ARG A 131 27.52 -45.40 48.30
C ARG A 131 27.86 -44.49 47.12
N ILE A 132 27.80 -45.06 45.92
CA ILE A 132 28.07 -44.40 44.65
C ILE A 132 26.83 -44.51 43.78
N GLU A 133 26.48 -43.44 43.06
CA GLU A 133 25.40 -43.45 42.07
C GLU A 133 25.97 -43.35 40.65
N ASN A 134 25.44 -44.15 39.73
CA ASN A 134 25.72 -44.02 38.32
C ASN A 134 24.84 -42.94 37.67
N ASN A 135 25.40 -41.81 37.28
CA ASN A 135 24.74 -40.75 36.51
C ASN A 135 25.46 -40.48 35.17
N THR A 136 26.10 -41.50 34.58
CA THR A 136 26.85 -41.36 33.31
C THR A 136 25.96 -41.34 32.08
N GLY A 137 24.65 -41.57 32.23
CA GLY A 137 23.71 -41.77 31.13
C GLY A 137 23.73 -43.17 30.51
N GLY A 138 24.63 -44.07 30.94
CA GLY A 138 24.77 -45.44 30.42
C GLY A 138 24.97 -46.48 31.52
N ILE A 139 25.18 -47.75 31.16
CA ILE A 139 25.52 -48.81 32.12
C ILE A 139 27.02 -48.76 32.41
N ILE A 140 27.40 -48.63 33.69
CA ILE A 140 28.80 -48.83 34.13
C ILE A 140 29.09 -50.33 34.16
N SER A 141 30.11 -50.73 33.41
CA SER A 141 30.53 -52.12 33.21
C SER A 141 31.79 -52.51 34.01
N SER A 142 32.55 -51.52 34.48
CA SER A 142 33.68 -51.73 35.40
C SER A 142 33.98 -50.49 36.25
N LEU A 143 34.52 -50.71 37.44
CA LEU A 143 35.04 -49.67 38.34
C LEU A 143 36.52 -49.93 38.66
N SER A 144 37.37 -48.94 38.45
CA SER A 144 38.74 -48.93 38.97
C SER A 144 38.76 -48.18 40.30
N LEU A 145 39.24 -48.83 41.35
CA LEU A 145 39.32 -48.33 42.72
C LEU A 145 40.77 -48.35 43.19
N SER A 146 41.23 -47.26 43.80
CA SER A 146 42.43 -47.24 44.64
C SER A 146 42.19 -46.46 45.92
N TYR A 147 42.88 -46.80 47.01
CA TYR A 147 42.87 -46.05 48.26
C TYR A 147 44.11 -46.38 49.10
N ARG A 148 44.40 -45.52 50.09
CA ARG A 148 45.48 -45.71 51.05
C ARG A 148 44.92 -46.07 52.43
N ILE A 149 45.56 -47.05 53.07
CA ILE A 149 45.32 -47.37 54.47
C ILE A 149 46.54 -46.87 55.25
N TYR A 150 46.35 -45.80 56.02
CA TYR A 150 47.26 -45.41 57.08
C TYR A 150 47.02 -46.29 58.31
N TYR A 151 48.08 -46.64 59.02
CA TYR A 151 48.00 -47.33 60.30
C TYR A 151 49.05 -46.78 61.27
N TYR A 152 48.65 -46.59 62.52
CA TYR A 152 49.51 -46.12 63.61
C TYR A 152 49.73 -47.28 64.57
N ASN A 153 50.83 -48.00 64.37
CA ASN A 153 51.13 -49.22 65.12
C ASN A 153 51.94 -48.92 66.39
N ASP A 154 51.29 -48.31 67.37
CA ASP A 154 51.88 -47.95 68.66
C ASP A 154 51.52 -48.95 69.79
N GLN A 155 50.63 -49.91 69.52
CA GLN A 155 50.20 -50.92 70.49
C GLN A 155 50.60 -52.35 70.07
N ALA A 156 50.59 -53.28 71.02
CA ALA A 156 50.97 -54.67 70.77
C ALA A 156 49.77 -55.54 70.32
N ARG A 157 49.01 -55.07 69.32
CA ARG A 157 47.76 -55.71 68.89
C ARG A 157 47.45 -55.52 67.41
N ALA A 158 47.15 -56.61 66.73
CA ALA A 158 46.80 -56.61 65.32
C ALA A 158 45.28 -56.50 65.09
N ASN A 159 44.89 -55.63 64.16
CA ASN A 159 43.52 -55.42 63.73
C ASN A 159 43.41 -55.52 62.20
N SER A 160 42.29 -56.03 61.69
CA SER A 160 42.06 -56.14 60.25
C SER A 160 41.46 -54.85 59.67
N PHE A 161 41.73 -54.61 58.39
CA PHE A 161 41.10 -53.58 57.56
C PHE A 161 40.86 -54.18 56.17
N ASN A 162 39.67 -54.75 55.97
CA ASN A 162 39.30 -55.61 54.85
C ASN A 162 38.29 -54.94 53.93
N PHE A 163 38.34 -55.24 52.63
CA PHE A 163 37.46 -54.64 51.62
C PHE A 163 36.47 -55.62 50.99
N SER A 164 35.29 -55.11 50.68
CA SER A 164 34.24 -55.81 49.94
C SER A 164 33.34 -54.83 49.18
N HIS A 165 32.63 -55.30 48.17
CA HIS A 165 31.70 -54.47 47.38
C HIS A 165 30.37 -55.17 47.12
N SER A 166 29.34 -54.40 46.74
CA SER A 166 27.98 -54.89 46.53
C SER A 166 27.17 -54.01 45.57
N SER A 167 26.24 -54.61 44.83
CA SER A 167 25.21 -53.91 44.05
C SER A 167 23.90 -53.67 44.79
N ASP A 168 23.72 -54.25 45.98
CA ASP A 168 22.43 -54.24 46.71
C ASP A 168 22.53 -53.85 48.19
N ASP A 169 23.75 -53.59 48.71
CA ASP A 169 24.04 -53.33 50.14
C ASP A 169 23.60 -54.46 51.10
N VAL A 170 23.35 -55.66 50.56
CA VAL A 170 22.94 -56.83 51.34
C VAL A 170 23.97 -57.95 51.18
N SER A 171 24.33 -58.27 49.94
CA SER A 171 25.27 -59.33 49.58
C SER A 171 26.60 -58.73 49.16
N TYR A 172 27.66 -59.00 49.92
CA TYR A 172 28.99 -58.45 49.70
C TYR A 172 29.97 -59.47 49.13
N THR A 173 30.67 -59.09 48.06
CA THR A 173 31.80 -59.82 47.50
C THR A 173 33.09 -59.33 48.16
N SER A 174 33.81 -60.23 48.84
CA SER A 174 35.08 -59.88 49.49
C SER A 174 36.25 -59.94 48.52
N GLU A 175 37.05 -58.87 48.48
CA GLU A 175 38.26 -58.79 47.65
C GLU A 175 39.50 -59.00 48.51
N THR A 176 39.92 -60.26 48.65
CA THR A 176 41.01 -60.64 49.56
C THR A 176 42.35 -60.00 49.22
N SER A 177 42.54 -59.57 47.96
CA SER A 177 43.74 -58.85 47.51
C SER A 177 43.91 -57.48 48.17
N LEU A 178 42.82 -56.89 48.69
CA LEU A 178 42.83 -55.57 49.30
C LEU A 178 42.84 -55.61 50.84
N ASN A 179 42.71 -56.78 51.43
CA ASN A 179 42.73 -56.96 52.89
C ASN A 179 44.06 -56.52 53.50
N PHE A 180 43.99 -55.94 54.70
CA PHE A 180 45.15 -55.54 55.48
C PHE A 180 44.99 -55.96 56.94
N THR A 181 46.10 -56.19 57.62
CA THR A 181 46.15 -56.45 59.07
C THR A 181 47.35 -55.72 59.62
N SER A 182 47.15 -54.88 60.63
CA SER A 182 48.25 -54.17 61.29
C SER A 182 49.20 -55.18 61.96
N PRO A 183 50.52 -54.91 62.04
CA PRO A 183 51.46 -55.80 62.70
C PRO A 183 51.16 -55.94 64.20
N GLU A 184 51.22 -57.14 64.77
CA GLU A 184 50.98 -57.33 66.22
C GLU A 184 52.04 -56.65 67.11
N ALA A 185 53.28 -56.50 66.63
CA ALA A 185 54.34 -55.84 67.38
C ALA A 185 54.38 -54.34 67.08
N ALA A 186 54.25 -53.51 68.12
CA ALA A 186 54.37 -52.05 68.01
C ALA A 186 55.66 -51.63 67.29
N SER A 187 55.54 -50.74 66.30
CA SER A 187 56.64 -50.24 65.47
C SER A 187 56.97 -48.75 65.66
N GLY A 188 56.40 -48.12 66.71
CA GLY A 188 56.69 -46.75 67.12
C GLY A 188 55.59 -45.74 66.75
N SER A 189 55.68 -44.55 67.34
CA SER A 189 54.65 -43.49 67.31
C SER A 189 54.66 -42.68 66.00
N SER A 190 54.44 -43.33 64.86
CA SER A 190 54.43 -42.70 63.54
C SER A 190 53.48 -43.40 62.57
N TRP A 191 52.76 -42.63 61.75
CA TRP A 191 51.91 -43.15 60.68
C TRP A 191 52.72 -43.90 59.62
N GLN A 192 52.27 -45.11 59.30
CA GLN A 192 52.72 -45.90 58.16
C GLN A 192 51.53 -46.09 57.21
N TYR A 193 51.77 -46.50 55.96
CA TYR A 193 50.66 -46.75 55.03
C TYR A 193 50.91 -47.92 54.08
N VAL A 194 49.81 -48.44 53.54
CA VAL A 194 49.78 -49.36 52.39
C VAL A 194 48.77 -48.89 51.36
N ASP A 195 49.16 -48.89 50.10
CA ASP A 195 48.24 -48.59 48.99
C ASP A 195 47.52 -49.86 48.53
N ARG A 196 46.27 -49.69 48.12
CA ARG A 196 45.37 -50.75 47.64
C ARG A 196 44.75 -50.30 46.31
N ASN A 197 44.67 -51.21 45.34
CA ASN A 197 44.00 -50.95 44.06
C ASN A 197 43.41 -52.23 43.44
N ILE A 198 42.29 -52.08 42.74
CA ILE A 198 41.61 -53.14 41.99
C ILE A 198 40.81 -52.55 40.82
N THR A 199 40.60 -53.33 39.77
CA THR A 199 39.52 -53.09 38.80
C THR A 199 38.45 -54.15 38.99
N ILE A 200 37.25 -53.73 39.39
CA ILE A 200 36.07 -54.57 39.52
C ILE A 200 35.36 -54.57 38.15
N ALA A 201 35.45 -55.68 37.42
CA ALA A 201 34.90 -55.83 36.08
C ALA A 201 33.61 -56.67 36.07
N GLY A 202 32.86 -56.62 34.96
CA GLY A 202 31.63 -57.39 34.79
C GLY A 202 30.45 -56.84 35.58
N LEU A 203 30.47 -55.53 35.83
CA LEU A 203 29.40 -54.82 36.52
C LEU A 203 28.23 -54.53 35.57
N ASN A 204 27.05 -54.31 36.14
CA ASN A 204 25.86 -53.90 35.42
C ASN A 204 25.10 -52.86 36.25
N ILE A 205 25.74 -51.71 36.47
CA ILE A 205 25.16 -50.63 37.26
C ILE A 205 24.41 -49.73 36.27
N GLY A 206 23.09 -49.79 36.24
CA GLY A 206 22.27 -48.95 35.37
C GLY A 206 22.33 -47.46 35.77
N ASN A 207 22.01 -46.56 34.85
CA ASN A 207 21.88 -45.13 35.17
C ASN A 207 20.82 -44.91 36.26
N GLY A 208 21.12 -44.08 37.26
CA GLY A 208 20.36 -43.87 38.50
C GLY A 208 20.47 -45.01 39.53
N SER A 209 21.27 -46.05 39.30
CA SER A 209 21.45 -47.16 40.25
C SER A 209 22.65 -46.95 41.17
N TYR A 210 22.60 -47.54 42.36
CA TYR A 210 23.66 -47.45 43.37
C TYR A 210 24.64 -48.63 43.33
N TYR A 211 25.86 -48.38 43.80
CA TYR A 211 26.87 -49.39 44.07
C TYR A 211 27.62 -49.07 45.36
N TYR A 212 28.05 -50.09 46.12
CA TYR A 212 28.50 -49.94 47.50
C TYR A 212 29.91 -50.50 47.69
N LEU A 213 30.79 -49.69 48.29
CA LEU A 213 32.17 -50.05 48.64
C LEU A 213 32.31 -50.06 50.16
N LYS A 214 32.74 -51.18 50.75
CA LYS A 214 32.72 -51.40 52.20
C LYS A 214 34.08 -51.80 52.74
N TRP A 215 34.56 -51.06 53.73
CA TRP A 215 35.72 -51.38 54.55
C TRP A 215 35.27 -51.90 55.91
N SER A 216 35.94 -52.94 56.42
CA SER A 216 35.56 -53.63 57.65
C SER A 216 36.77 -53.94 58.52
N GLY A 217 36.62 -53.83 59.84
CA GLY A 217 37.68 -54.15 60.79
C GLY A 217 37.24 -55.06 61.90
N ASN A 218 38.20 -55.78 62.50
CA ASN A 218 38.00 -56.64 63.66
C ASN A 218 39.34 -56.88 64.38
N ASP A 219 39.27 -57.40 65.61
CA ASP A 219 40.43 -57.92 66.32
C ASP A 219 41.00 -59.17 65.63
N VAL A 220 42.32 -59.24 65.47
CA VAL A 220 43.02 -60.40 64.89
C VAL A 220 43.84 -61.12 65.95
N SER A 221 44.80 -60.44 66.60
CA SER A 221 45.69 -61.05 67.61
C SER A 221 46.32 -60.00 68.55
N GLY A 222 47.03 -60.44 69.59
CA GLY A 222 47.70 -59.56 70.56
C GLY A 222 46.85 -59.19 71.80
N SER A 223 47.39 -58.28 72.62
CA SER A 223 46.77 -57.79 73.86
C SER A 223 47.14 -56.31 74.06
N LEU A 224 46.44 -55.57 74.92
CA LEU A 224 46.48 -54.09 75.04
C LEU A 224 45.52 -53.37 74.07
N ASN A 225 45.74 -52.06 73.86
CA ASN A 225 44.97 -51.21 72.96
C ASN A 225 45.19 -51.62 71.49
N ARG A 226 44.37 -51.07 70.59
CA ARG A 226 44.33 -51.41 69.16
C ARG A 226 44.97 -50.29 68.37
N ASP A 227 45.56 -50.63 67.24
CA ASP A 227 46.17 -49.64 66.35
C ASP A 227 45.11 -48.77 65.66
N GLU A 228 45.38 -47.48 65.53
CA GLU A 228 44.57 -46.57 64.71
C GLU A 228 44.71 -46.90 63.22
N PHE A 229 43.63 -46.69 62.47
CA PHE A 229 43.63 -46.66 61.01
C PHE A 229 43.22 -45.28 60.48
N GLY A 230 43.73 -44.92 59.31
CA GLY A 230 43.24 -43.80 58.50
C GLY A 230 42.93 -44.29 57.09
N LEU A 231 41.74 -44.02 56.56
CA LEU A 231 41.39 -44.23 55.16
C LEU A 231 41.56 -42.91 54.41
N ASP A 232 42.28 -42.94 53.30
CA ASP A 232 42.60 -41.72 52.54
C ASP A 232 42.83 -42.02 51.05
N ASP A 233 42.92 -40.98 50.23
CA ASP A 233 43.22 -41.01 48.79
C ASP A 233 42.34 -42.00 47.99
N ILE A 234 41.04 -42.07 48.29
CA ILE A 234 40.12 -42.98 47.57
C ILE A 234 39.89 -42.42 46.17
N THR A 235 40.37 -43.11 45.14
CA THR A 235 40.14 -42.76 43.74
C THR A 235 39.23 -43.79 43.09
N ILE A 236 38.15 -43.32 42.46
CA ILE A 236 37.19 -44.14 41.72
C ILE A 236 37.09 -43.65 40.28
N SER A 237 37.14 -44.57 39.31
CA SER A 237 36.88 -44.29 37.88
C SER A 237 36.02 -45.39 37.25
N ALA A 238 35.02 -45.01 36.46
CA ALA A 238 34.01 -45.91 35.91
C ALA A 238 34.05 -45.95 34.38
N GLU A 239 33.74 -47.11 33.77
CA GLU A 239 33.68 -47.25 32.31
C GLU A 239 32.32 -47.77 31.81
N ASN A 240 31.73 -47.07 30.83
CA ASN A 240 30.47 -47.45 30.18
C ASN A 240 30.64 -48.61 29.17
N GLY A 241 29.60 -49.43 29.01
CA GLY A 241 29.53 -50.40 27.90
C GLY A 241 29.30 -49.72 26.55
N SER A 242 30.01 -50.13 25.50
CA SER A 242 29.91 -49.55 24.14
C SER A 242 28.73 -50.14 23.33
N SER A 243 27.89 -49.30 22.72
CA SER A 243 26.87 -49.70 21.72
C SER A 243 27.55 -50.13 20.41
N THR A 244 27.16 -51.26 19.83
CA THR A 244 27.81 -51.82 18.63
C THR A 244 27.21 -51.33 17.30
N VAL A 245 26.07 -50.61 17.32
CA VAL A 245 25.39 -50.08 16.13
C VAL A 245 25.88 -48.67 15.81
N ALA A 246 26.36 -48.45 14.58
CA ALA A 246 26.84 -47.14 14.13
C ALA A 246 25.67 -46.19 13.82
N ASN A 247 25.85 -44.88 14.02
CA ASN A 247 24.84 -43.86 13.69
C ASN A 247 24.60 -43.72 12.18
N PRO A 248 23.43 -43.18 11.76
CA PRO A 248 23.27 -42.66 10.42
C PRO A 248 24.22 -41.47 10.21
N SER A 249 24.63 -41.24 8.97
CA SER A 249 25.61 -40.20 8.61
C SER A 249 24.96 -39.09 7.79
N ASN A 250 25.61 -37.92 7.71
CA ASN A 250 25.10 -36.75 6.98
C ASN A 250 23.65 -36.37 7.33
N PHE A 251 23.28 -36.46 8.62
CA PHE A 251 21.96 -36.02 9.05
C PHE A 251 21.88 -34.49 8.97
N THR A 252 20.92 -34.00 8.20
CA THR A 252 20.71 -32.57 7.96
C THR A 252 19.24 -32.18 8.12
N ALA A 253 18.98 -31.00 8.70
CA ALA A 253 17.70 -30.32 8.74
C ALA A 253 17.78 -29.01 7.94
N THR A 254 16.84 -28.78 7.02
CA THR A 254 16.82 -27.57 6.19
C THR A 254 15.41 -27.01 6.12
N ALA A 255 15.23 -25.78 6.60
CA ALA A 255 13.96 -25.08 6.45
C ALA A 255 13.74 -24.71 4.98
N VAL A 256 12.60 -25.13 4.43
CA VAL A 256 12.25 -24.90 3.01
C VAL A 256 11.03 -24.02 2.83
N SER A 257 10.24 -23.81 3.89
CA SER A 257 9.12 -22.87 3.90
C SER A 257 8.83 -22.36 5.31
N THR A 258 7.79 -21.54 5.45
CA THR A 258 7.28 -21.10 6.76
C THR A 258 6.64 -22.23 7.56
N THR A 259 6.35 -23.38 6.96
CA THR A 259 5.64 -24.49 7.63
C THR A 259 6.29 -25.85 7.39
N GLN A 260 7.51 -25.88 6.83
CA GLN A 260 8.19 -27.12 6.47
C GLN A 260 9.71 -27.08 6.69
N ILE A 261 10.23 -28.18 7.25
CA ILE A 261 11.64 -28.50 7.34
C ILE A 261 11.87 -29.86 6.68
N ASP A 262 12.80 -29.92 5.74
CA ASP A 262 13.23 -31.14 5.08
C ASP A 262 14.44 -31.74 5.79
N LEU A 263 14.37 -33.04 6.05
CA LEU A 263 15.39 -33.82 6.73
C LEU A 263 16.02 -34.81 5.76
N SER A 264 17.33 -34.98 5.81
CA SER A 264 18.04 -35.97 4.98
C SER A 264 19.16 -36.66 5.77
N TRP A 265 19.44 -37.92 5.45
CA TRP A 265 20.55 -38.69 6.03
C TRP A 265 20.98 -39.83 5.11
N LEU A 266 22.13 -40.42 5.40
CA LEU A 266 22.59 -41.68 4.84
C LEU A 266 22.50 -42.76 5.91
N LEU A 267 22.06 -43.96 5.51
CA LEU A 267 22.13 -45.14 6.39
C LEU A 267 23.58 -45.42 6.78
N ASN A 268 23.77 -46.09 7.91
CA ASN A 268 25.09 -46.49 8.36
C ASN A 268 25.70 -47.56 7.42
N GLY A 269 26.96 -47.95 7.65
CA GLY A 269 27.66 -48.92 6.80
C GLY A 269 27.02 -50.32 6.72
N ASN A 270 26.13 -50.65 7.66
CA ASN A 270 25.39 -51.92 7.69
C ASN A 270 24.02 -51.82 7.00
N GLY A 271 23.57 -50.62 6.63
CA GLY A 271 22.24 -50.40 6.06
C GLY A 271 21.11 -50.54 7.07
N ASP A 272 21.37 -50.30 8.35
CA ASP A 272 20.37 -50.37 9.43
C ASP A 272 19.28 -49.31 9.24
N ASP A 273 18.05 -49.62 9.66
CA ASP A 273 16.90 -48.71 9.61
C ASP A 273 17.17 -47.46 10.47
N VAL A 274 16.47 -46.35 10.18
CA VAL A 274 16.59 -45.10 10.94
C VAL A 274 15.28 -44.74 11.61
N MET A 275 15.36 -44.52 12.92
CA MET A 275 14.30 -43.92 13.71
C MET A 275 14.59 -42.42 13.88
N LEU A 276 13.62 -41.58 13.54
CA LEU A 276 13.71 -40.12 13.58
C LEU A 276 12.69 -39.58 14.59
N ALA A 277 13.12 -38.64 15.43
CA ALA A 277 12.25 -37.89 16.33
C ALA A 277 12.46 -36.38 16.21
N TYR A 278 11.45 -35.60 16.59
CA TYR A 278 11.54 -34.15 16.71
C TYR A 278 11.11 -33.66 18.09
N SER A 279 11.53 -32.43 18.43
CA SER A 279 11.14 -31.73 19.65
C SER A 279 11.21 -30.22 19.44
N THR A 280 10.45 -29.44 20.21
CA THR A 280 10.58 -27.96 20.29
C THR A 280 11.64 -27.52 21.31
N THR A 281 12.30 -28.48 21.97
CA THR A 281 13.47 -28.27 22.84
C THR A 281 14.61 -29.19 22.41
N SER A 282 15.84 -28.87 22.80
CA SER A 282 17.02 -29.69 22.48
C SER A 282 17.13 -31.02 23.24
N SER A 283 16.12 -31.37 24.05
CA SER A 283 16.12 -32.57 24.90
C SER A 283 15.42 -33.75 24.22
N PHE A 284 16.10 -34.90 24.21
CA PHE A 284 15.59 -36.16 23.68
C PHE A 284 15.81 -37.29 24.68
N GLY A 285 14.83 -38.19 24.77
CA GLY A 285 14.98 -39.49 25.41
C GLY A 285 15.95 -40.39 24.66
N THR A 286 16.43 -41.45 25.34
CA THR A 286 17.25 -42.49 24.71
C THR A 286 16.37 -43.70 24.41
N PRO A 287 16.35 -44.21 23.16
CA PRO A 287 15.65 -45.44 22.82
C PRO A 287 16.18 -46.61 23.65
N VAL A 288 15.29 -47.47 24.12
CA VAL A 288 15.66 -48.64 24.93
C VAL A 288 15.84 -49.85 24.01
N ASP A 289 17.02 -50.45 24.05
CA ASP A 289 17.31 -51.68 23.29
C ASP A 289 16.27 -52.78 23.57
N GLY A 290 15.85 -53.46 22.50
CA GLY A 290 14.80 -54.49 22.55
C GLY A 290 13.37 -53.93 22.54
N THR A 291 13.18 -52.60 22.53
CA THR A 291 11.86 -51.95 22.45
C THR A 291 11.61 -51.40 21.06
N SER A 292 10.46 -51.72 20.46
CA SER A 292 10.03 -51.12 19.19
C SER A 292 9.18 -49.87 19.41
N TYR A 293 9.41 -48.83 18.61
CA TYR A 293 8.67 -47.57 18.66
C TYR A 293 7.82 -47.36 17.40
N ILE A 294 6.64 -46.75 17.59
CA ILE A 294 5.68 -46.43 16.52
C ILE A 294 5.66 -44.93 16.24
N ILE A 295 5.36 -44.55 14.99
CA ILE A 295 5.23 -43.14 14.56
C ILE A 295 4.13 -42.44 15.37
N GLY A 296 4.40 -41.20 15.79
CA GLY A 296 3.52 -40.36 16.63
C GLY A 296 3.59 -40.67 18.14
N SER A 297 4.42 -41.61 18.58
CA SER A 297 4.65 -41.87 20.01
C SER A 297 5.77 -40.99 20.58
N SER A 298 5.70 -40.68 21.88
CA SER A 298 6.75 -39.92 22.58
C SER A 298 7.78 -40.83 23.26
N LEU A 299 9.04 -40.41 23.26
CA LEU A 299 10.11 -41.05 24.02
C LEU A 299 10.13 -40.57 25.47
N SER A 300 10.40 -41.49 26.41
CA SER A 300 10.66 -41.14 27.80
C SER A 300 11.93 -40.29 27.89
N GLY A 301 11.81 -39.02 28.27
CA GLY A 301 12.90 -38.03 28.28
C GLY A 301 12.80 -36.96 27.17
N GLY A 302 11.82 -37.04 26.27
CA GLY A 302 11.51 -36.01 25.27
C GLY A 302 11.66 -36.47 23.82
N GLY A 303 10.90 -35.84 22.93
CA GLY A 303 10.88 -36.14 21.49
C GLY A 303 9.72 -37.04 21.07
N GLU A 304 9.13 -36.73 19.91
CA GLU A 304 8.06 -37.51 19.26
C GLU A 304 8.59 -38.15 17.97
N ILE A 305 8.27 -39.42 17.74
CA ILE A 305 8.76 -40.19 16.60
C ILE A 305 8.07 -39.78 15.29
N LEU A 306 8.83 -39.31 14.31
CA LEU A 306 8.36 -38.94 12.97
C LEU A 306 8.41 -40.10 11.97
N SER A 307 9.47 -40.89 12.01
CA SER A 307 9.65 -42.03 11.10
C SER A 307 10.46 -43.14 11.76
N ASN A 308 10.25 -44.38 11.31
CA ASN A 308 11.04 -45.54 11.70
C ASN A 308 11.08 -46.52 10.52
N GLY A 309 12.26 -46.73 9.92
CA GLY A 309 12.46 -47.62 8.76
C GLY A 309 13.63 -47.18 7.88
N ASN A 310 13.73 -47.74 6.67
CA ASN A 310 14.88 -47.55 5.78
C ASN A 310 14.88 -46.26 4.93
N ALA A 311 14.00 -45.30 5.23
CA ALA A 311 13.98 -44.03 4.51
C ALA A 311 15.29 -43.26 4.72
N THR A 312 15.62 -42.38 3.78
CA THR A 312 16.83 -41.52 3.82
C THR A 312 16.47 -40.02 3.84
N SER A 313 15.19 -39.69 3.87
CA SER A 313 14.69 -38.33 3.96
C SER A 313 13.29 -38.28 4.56
N PHE A 314 12.91 -37.12 5.11
CA PHE A 314 11.58 -36.87 5.66
C PHE A 314 11.20 -35.39 5.52
N ASN A 315 9.99 -35.12 5.03
CA ASN A 315 9.49 -33.75 4.89
C ASN A 315 8.54 -33.45 6.06
N HIS A 316 9.00 -32.65 7.02
CA HIS A 316 8.21 -32.32 8.20
C HIS A 316 7.35 -31.07 7.93
N THR A 317 6.10 -31.29 7.54
CA THR A 317 5.12 -30.25 7.18
C THR A 317 4.18 -29.89 8.32
N GLY A 318 3.48 -28.76 8.22
CA GLY A 318 2.48 -28.33 9.20
C GLY A 318 3.08 -27.68 10.45
N LEU A 319 4.31 -27.18 10.32
CA LEU A 319 5.04 -26.50 11.37
C LEU A 319 4.58 -25.05 11.54
N THR A 320 4.86 -24.47 12.71
CA THR A 320 4.56 -23.07 13.01
C THR A 320 5.65 -22.16 12.43
N PRO A 321 5.31 -21.09 11.68
CA PRO A 321 6.29 -20.13 11.15
C PRO A 321 7.22 -19.53 12.20
N GLY A 322 8.47 -19.28 11.82
CA GLY A 322 9.51 -18.72 12.70
C GLY A 322 9.86 -19.58 13.93
N THR A 323 9.44 -20.85 13.99
CA THR A 323 9.66 -21.72 15.15
C THR A 323 10.88 -22.63 14.94
N HIS A 324 11.71 -22.74 15.98
CA HIS A 324 12.90 -23.58 16.00
C HIS A 324 12.53 -25.00 16.41
N TYR A 325 12.90 -25.99 15.59
CA TYR A 325 12.68 -27.41 15.83
C TYR A 325 14.00 -28.16 15.87
N TYR A 326 14.13 -29.06 16.85
CA TYR A 326 15.26 -29.95 17.01
C TYR A 326 14.88 -31.35 16.52
N TYR A 327 15.84 -32.07 15.94
CA TYR A 327 15.67 -33.42 15.46
C TYR A 327 16.78 -34.34 15.96
N LYS A 328 16.45 -35.62 16.14
CA LYS A 328 17.42 -36.66 16.47
C LYS A 328 17.10 -37.95 15.70
N ALA A 329 18.14 -38.54 15.11
CA ALA A 329 18.05 -39.76 14.32
C ALA A 329 18.96 -40.85 14.90
N TRP A 330 18.44 -42.08 15.02
CA TRP A 330 19.16 -43.26 15.49
C TRP A 330 19.11 -44.35 14.43
N SER A 331 20.18 -45.11 14.28
CA SER A 331 20.14 -46.38 13.55
C SER A 331 19.62 -47.47 14.47
N VAL A 332 18.82 -48.38 13.93
CA VAL A 332 18.28 -49.54 14.63
C VAL A 332 18.56 -50.81 13.83
N ASP A 333 19.26 -51.76 14.44
CA ASP A 333 19.58 -53.03 13.78
C ASP A 333 18.39 -54.01 13.80
N GLY A 334 18.54 -55.15 13.11
CA GLY A 334 17.51 -56.19 13.06
C GLY A 334 17.18 -56.87 14.40
N SER A 335 17.95 -56.59 15.45
CA SER A 335 17.73 -57.06 16.83
C SER A 335 17.16 -55.97 17.74
N THR A 336 16.70 -54.85 17.17
CA THR A 336 16.20 -53.67 17.92
C THR A 336 17.22 -53.07 18.88
N ILE A 337 18.51 -53.09 18.51
CA ILE A 337 19.57 -52.35 19.19
C ILE A 337 19.73 -51.00 18.51
N TYR A 338 19.78 -49.94 19.31
CA TYR A 338 19.87 -48.56 18.82
C TYR A 338 21.30 -48.02 18.92
N SER A 339 21.67 -47.18 17.96
CA SER A 339 22.91 -46.39 18.03
C SER A 339 22.79 -45.26 19.08
N SER A 340 23.84 -44.46 19.29
CA SER A 340 23.79 -43.32 20.24
C SER A 340 22.95 -42.12 19.75
N GLY A 341 22.71 -42.06 18.45
CA GLY A 341 21.96 -41.04 17.73
C GLY A 341 22.80 -39.84 17.27
N VAL A 342 22.30 -39.13 16.26
CA VAL A 342 22.83 -37.87 15.72
C VAL A 342 21.73 -36.82 15.70
N THR A 343 22.08 -35.55 15.90
CA THR A 343 21.13 -34.44 15.98
C THR A 343 21.38 -33.42 14.89
N ASP A 344 20.31 -32.77 14.44
CA ASP A 344 20.37 -31.51 13.70
C ASP A 344 19.10 -30.69 13.99
N ASP A 345 19.10 -29.41 13.66
CA ASP A 345 18.00 -28.50 13.95
C ASP A 345 17.81 -27.45 12.86
N ALA A 346 16.60 -26.92 12.74
CA ALA A 346 16.31 -25.83 11.82
C ALA A 346 15.13 -24.99 12.32
N THR A 347 15.11 -23.72 11.91
CA THR A 347 14.02 -22.78 12.17
C THR A 347 13.24 -22.57 10.89
N THR A 348 11.94 -22.88 10.90
CA THR A 348 11.05 -22.58 9.76
C THR A 348 11.15 -21.11 9.39
N LEU A 349 10.95 -20.77 8.11
CA LEU A 349 10.97 -19.37 7.68
C LEU A 349 9.90 -18.55 8.40
N THR A 350 10.12 -17.25 8.57
CA THR A 350 9.12 -16.32 9.12
C THR A 350 8.12 -15.91 8.05
N VAL A 351 6.90 -15.58 8.46
CA VAL A 351 5.99 -14.85 7.58
C VAL A 351 6.56 -13.45 7.39
N VAL A 352 6.81 -13.07 6.14
CA VAL A 352 7.20 -11.71 5.80
C VAL A 352 5.94 -10.86 5.86
N ASN A 353 5.96 -9.79 6.66
CA ASN A 353 4.89 -8.80 6.60
C ASN A 353 5.01 -8.02 5.29
N THR A 354 4.06 -8.25 4.39
CA THR A 354 3.93 -7.51 3.13
C THR A 354 2.78 -6.51 3.13
N ASP A 355 2.16 -6.25 4.28
CA ASP A 355 1.02 -5.33 4.43
C ASP A 355 1.47 -3.87 4.52
N LEU A 356 2.41 -3.49 3.64
CA LEU A 356 2.84 -2.10 3.46
C LEU A 356 2.04 -1.48 2.32
N ILE A 357 1.42 -0.33 2.58
CA ILE A 357 0.64 0.42 1.58
C ILE A 357 1.26 1.81 1.40
N ILE A 358 1.22 2.33 0.18
CA ILE A 358 1.47 3.74 -0.10
C ILE A 358 0.26 4.50 0.44
N SER A 359 0.50 5.43 1.36
CA SER A 359 -0.55 6.17 2.06
C SER A 359 -0.70 7.62 1.61
N GLU A 360 0.38 8.23 1.11
CA GLU A 360 0.35 9.59 0.55
C GLU A 360 1.45 9.74 -0.52
N VAL A 361 1.12 10.39 -1.63
CA VAL A 361 2.11 10.89 -2.60
C VAL A 361 1.93 12.39 -2.76
N ALA A 362 3.02 13.14 -2.71
CA ALA A 362 2.98 14.60 -2.62
C ALA A 362 3.92 15.27 -3.64
N ASP A 363 3.33 16.15 -4.43
CA ASP A 363 3.93 17.07 -5.39
C ASP A 363 3.53 18.52 -5.05
N PRO A 364 3.99 19.08 -3.93
CA PRO A 364 3.70 20.48 -3.58
C PRO A 364 4.18 21.45 -4.66
N ARG A 365 3.48 22.58 -4.80
CA ARG A 365 3.97 23.74 -5.56
C ARG A 365 4.25 24.90 -4.63
N ASN A 366 5.46 25.44 -4.73
CA ASN A 366 5.89 26.57 -3.93
C ASN A 366 5.36 27.88 -4.55
N PRO A 367 4.64 28.73 -3.81
CA PRO A 367 4.08 29.98 -4.35
C PRO A 367 5.16 31.04 -4.72
N GLY A 368 6.44 30.78 -4.44
CA GLY A 368 7.56 31.63 -4.86
C GLY A 368 8.06 31.30 -6.27
N VAL A 369 7.86 32.20 -7.23
CA VAL A 369 8.46 32.10 -8.58
C VAL A 369 9.97 31.85 -8.47
N GLY A 370 10.43 30.69 -8.95
CA GLY A 370 11.85 30.30 -8.96
C GLY A 370 12.35 29.58 -7.69
N VAL A 371 11.46 29.19 -6.77
CA VAL A 371 11.78 28.25 -5.70
C VAL A 371 11.54 26.83 -6.20
N PRO A 372 12.54 25.95 -6.22
CA PRO A 372 12.35 24.57 -6.66
C PRO A 372 11.52 23.76 -5.64
N ASP A 373 10.54 23.02 -6.14
CA ASP A 373 9.64 22.14 -5.38
C ASP A 373 10.38 20.89 -4.89
N ASN A 374 11.18 21.04 -3.83
CA ASN A 374 12.09 20.00 -3.35
C ASN A 374 11.58 19.28 -2.08
N GLU A 375 10.44 19.72 -1.56
CA GLU A 375 9.74 19.21 -0.37
C GLU A 375 8.82 18.01 -0.65
N LYS A 376 8.89 17.43 -1.85
CA LYS A 376 8.14 16.25 -2.30
C LYS A 376 8.42 15.02 -1.43
N PHE A 377 7.41 14.17 -1.28
CA PHE A 377 7.56 12.91 -0.54
C PHE A 377 6.58 11.83 -0.99
N VAL A 378 6.90 10.60 -0.61
CA VAL A 378 6.00 9.45 -0.62
C VAL A 378 5.95 8.87 0.79
N GLU A 379 4.77 8.57 1.27
CA GLU A 379 4.53 7.92 2.56
C GLU A 379 4.09 6.47 2.37
N ILE A 380 4.64 5.59 3.20
CA ILE A 380 4.24 4.19 3.32
C ILE A 380 3.64 3.99 4.72
N TYR A 381 2.49 3.35 4.82
CA TYR A 381 1.89 2.92 6.07
C TYR A 381 2.00 1.40 6.24
N ASN A 382 2.42 0.95 7.43
CA ASN A 382 2.42 -0.47 7.78
C ASN A 382 1.08 -0.88 8.40
N ALA A 383 0.20 -1.44 7.57
CA ALA A 383 -1.12 -1.95 7.96
C ALA A 383 -1.06 -3.35 8.60
N GLY A 384 0.11 -4.01 8.55
CA GLY A 384 0.32 -5.35 9.11
C GLY A 384 0.46 -5.36 10.63
N THR A 385 0.50 -6.57 11.20
CA THR A 385 0.54 -6.77 12.67
C THR A 385 1.95 -6.81 13.27
N SER A 386 3.01 -6.69 12.46
CA SER A 386 4.42 -6.70 12.90
C SER A 386 5.25 -5.64 12.18
N GLY A 387 6.39 -5.25 12.74
CA GLY A 387 7.30 -4.34 12.05
C GLY A 387 7.92 -4.97 10.80
N VAL A 388 8.30 -4.13 9.83
CA VAL A 388 9.13 -4.49 8.68
C VAL A 388 10.51 -3.86 8.89
N ASP A 389 11.54 -4.70 8.91
CA ASP A 389 12.93 -4.28 8.97
C ASP A 389 13.56 -4.42 7.58
N PHE A 390 13.77 -3.27 6.93
CA PHE A 390 14.34 -3.17 5.60
C PHE A 390 15.84 -3.54 5.55
N SER A 391 16.50 -3.76 6.70
CA SER A 391 17.87 -4.28 6.76
C SER A 391 17.94 -5.81 6.63
N THR A 392 16.85 -6.52 6.96
CA THR A 392 16.77 -7.98 6.90
C THR A 392 15.94 -8.48 5.70
N SER A 393 15.24 -7.57 5.03
CA SER A 393 14.39 -7.84 3.89
C SER A 393 14.55 -6.75 2.84
N THR A 394 14.65 -7.13 1.56
CA THR A 394 14.87 -6.18 0.47
C THR A 394 13.56 -5.60 -0.02
N TRP A 395 13.44 -4.27 0.06
CA TRP A 395 12.28 -3.52 -0.40
C TRP A 395 12.70 -2.34 -1.25
N TYR A 396 11.93 -2.06 -2.30
CA TYR A 396 12.14 -0.93 -3.19
C TYR A 396 10.86 -0.14 -3.37
N LEU A 397 10.97 1.19 -3.30
CA LEU A 397 9.98 2.08 -3.90
C LEU A 397 10.50 2.48 -5.28
N SER A 398 9.79 2.07 -6.32
CA SER A 398 10.14 2.30 -7.72
C SER A 398 9.21 3.35 -8.33
N ARG A 399 9.78 4.37 -8.97
CA ARG A 399 9.05 5.39 -9.71
C ARG A 399 9.15 5.13 -11.21
N GLN A 400 8.03 5.18 -11.93
CA GLN A 400 8.05 5.21 -13.40
C GLN A 400 7.78 6.62 -13.90
N VAL A 401 8.72 7.17 -14.67
CA VAL A 401 8.67 8.55 -15.14
C VAL A 401 7.80 8.66 -16.39
N ASN A 402 6.60 9.21 -16.29
CA ASN A 402 5.73 9.51 -17.45
C ASN A 402 5.60 8.32 -18.45
N ALA A 403 5.28 7.10 -17.97
CA ALA A 403 5.28 5.84 -18.76
C ALA A 403 6.62 5.40 -19.37
N GLY A 404 7.72 6.03 -18.97
CA GLY A 404 9.06 5.84 -19.53
C GLY A 404 10.00 5.10 -18.58
N SER A 405 11.10 5.75 -18.22
CA SER A 405 12.19 5.16 -17.44
C SER A 405 11.80 4.91 -15.98
N TRP A 406 12.43 3.88 -15.39
CA TRP A 406 12.28 3.56 -13.99
C TRP A 406 13.44 4.10 -13.15
N GLU A 407 13.10 4.63 -11.97
CA GLU A 407 14.04 5.00 -10.91
C GLU A 407 13.69 4.23 -9.64
N ASN A 408 14.69 3.76 -8.90
CA ASN A 408 14.49 2.85 -7.77
C ASN A 408 15.12 3.43 -6.50
N VAL A 409 14.40 3.35 -5.39
CA VAL A 409 14.87 3.69 -4.04
C VAL A 409 14.83 2.43 -3.18
N GLN A 410 15.99 1.93 -2.77
CA GLN A 410 16.04 0.83 -1.80
C GLN A 410 15.69 1.38 -0.41
N LEU A 411 14.66 0.81 0.23
CA LEU A 411 14.24 1.25 1.57
C LEU A 411 15.23 0.75 2.63
N THR A 412 15.38 1.52 3.71
CA THR A 412 16.31 1.22 4.81
C THR A 412 15.70 1.51 6.18
N GLY A 413 16.20 0.91 7.26
CA GLY A 413 15.64 1.10 8.60
C GLY A 413 14.41 0.24 8.87
N VAL A 414 13.52 0.71 9.74
CA VAL A 414 12.40 -0.07 10.28
C VAL A 414 11.12 0.76 10.26
N VAL A 415 9.99 0.14 9.89
CA VAL A 415 8.65 0.68 10.10
C VAL A 415 7.84 -0.29 10.98
N ASN A 416 7.46 0.12 12.19
CA ASN A 416 6.69 -0.76 13.07
C ASN A 416 5.22 -0.85 12.61
N SER A 417 4.51 -1.86 13.11
CA SER A 417 3.07 -2.01 12.88
C SER A 417 2.33 -0.73 13.30
N GLY A 418 1.49 -0.22 12.39
CA GLY A 418 0.70 0.99 12.61
C GLY A 418 1.48 2.31 12.49
N GLU A 419 2.75 2.27 12.08
CA GLU A 419 3.55 3.47 11.81
C GLU A 419 3.59 3.80 10.31
N THR A 420 3.86 5.07 10.04
CA THR A 420 4.16 5.61 8.70
C THR A 420 5.66 5.76 8.51
N TYR A 421 6.14 5.57 7.28
CA TYR A 421 7.51 5.72 6.85
C TYR A 421 7.56 6.68 5.64
N VAL A 422 8.21 7.83 5.82
CA VAL A 422 8.23 8.91 4.83
C VAL A 422 9.57 8.93 4.09
N ILE A 423 9.52 8.87 2.76
CA ILE A 423 10.66 9.02 1.86
C ILE A 423 10.55 10.39 1.17
N ALA A 424 11.48 11.29 1.46
CA ALA A 424 11.50 12.64 0.87
C ALA A 424 12.45 12.72 -0.34
N TYR A 425 12.18 13.64 -1.27
CA TYR A 425 13.11 14.01 -2.34
C TYR A 425 14.39 14.61 -1.77
N ASN A 426 14.25 15.63 -0.92
CA ASN A 426 15.37 16.34 -0.31
C ASN A 426 15.15 16.52 1.19
N SER A 427 16.03 15.92 2.00
CA SER A 427 15.92 15.95 3.46
C SER A 427 15.87 17.35 4.06
N THR A 428 16.66 18.31 3.55
CA THR A 428 16.69 19.68 4.07
C THR A 428 15.44 20.47 3.69
N ALA A 429 15.00 20.38 2.43
CA ALA A 429 13.78 21.04 1.99
C ALA A 429 12.56 20.51 2.77
N PHE A 430 12.46 19.18 2.92
CA PHE A 430 11.43 18.53 3.70
C PHE A 430 11.45 18.98 5.18
N ASN A 431 12.61 19.03 5.83
CA ASN A 431 12.68 19.47 7.23
C ASN A 431 12.27 20.94 7.41
N ASN A 432 12.69 21.81 6.48
CA ASN A 432 12.29 23.23 6.51
C ASN A 432 10.79 23.41 6.31
N ALA A 433 10.17 22.55 5.50
CA ALA A 433 8.75 22.54 5.20
C ALA A 433 7.89 22.07 6.38
N TYR A 434 8.21 20.90 6.94
CA TYR A 434 7.32 20.19 7.87
C TYR A 434 7.82 20.18 9.32
N GLY A 435 9.04 20.68 9.57
CA GLY A 435 9.61 20.83 10.92
C GLY A 435 10.21 19.55 11.52
N PHE A 436 10.30 18.46 10.76
CA PHE A 436 10.92 17.19 11.20
C PHE A 436 11.65 16.48 10.04
N ASN A 437 12.50 15.51 10.36
CA ASN A 437 13.23 14.75 9.34
C ASN A 437 12.37 13.61 8.78
N ALA A 438 12.36 13.44 7.46
CA ALA A 438 11.87 12.22 6.81
C ALA A 438 12.68 10.99 7.29
N ASP A 439 12.09 9.80 7.19
CA ASP A 439 12.71 8.55 7.61
C ASP A 439 13.84 8.15 6.65
N GLN A 440 13.69 8.48 5.37
CA GLN A 440 14.73 8.39 4.34
C GLN A 440 14.61 9.56 3.35
N ALA A 441 15.69 9.89 2.66
CA ALA A 441 15.66 10.83 1.54
C ALA A 441 16.44 10.29 0.34
N ASP A 442 15.89 10.48 -0.86
CA ASP A 442 16.48 10.05 -2.12
C ASP A 442 15.97 10.94 -3.26
N ASN A 443 16.88 11.41 -4.13
CA ASN A 443 16.51 12.29 -5.26
C ASN A 443 15.65 11.56 -6.31
N ASN A 444 15.54 10.24 -6.25
CA ASN A 444 14.61 9.47 -7.07
C ASN A 444 13.15 9.57 -6.58
N ILE A 445 12.85 10.39 -5.59
CA ILE A 445 11.48 10.79 -5.23
C ILE A 445 11.12 12.13 -5.90
N SER A 446 11.30 12.25 -7.21
CA SER A 446 11.14 13.52 -7.93
C SER A 446 9.86 13.63 -8.74
N GLY A 447 8.80 12.90 -8.35
CA GLY A 447 7.56 12.83 -9.13
C GLY A 447 6.92 14.20 -9.36
N ASN A 448 6.35 14.43 -10.53
CA ASN A 448 5.73 15.70 -10.92
C ASN A 448 4.21 15.60 -11.13
N GLY A 449 3.59 14.66 -10.41
CA GLY A 449 2.14 14.49 -10.36
C GLY A 449 1.53 13.51 -11.35
N ASN A 450 2.32 13.03 -12.30
CA ASN A 450 1.88 12.12 -13.34
C ASN A 450 2.75 10.85 -13.45
N ASP A 451 3.51 10.56 -12.38
CA ASP A 451 4.41 9.43 -12.28
C ASP A 451 3.84 8.32 -11.40
N VAL A 452 4.13 7.08 -11.76
CA VAL A 452 3.74 5.90 -10.98
C VAL A 452 4.71 5.72 -9.82
N TYR A 453 4.19 5.37 -8.64
CA TYR A 453 4.97 4.84 -7.52
C TYR A 453 4.52 3.42 -7.21
N ALA A 454 5.46 2.48 -7.21
CA ALA A 454 5.21 1.06 -7.02
C ALA A 454 6.15 0.48 -5.96
N LEU A 455 5.58 -0.20 -4.97
CA LEU A 455 6.31 -0.82 -3.87
C LEU A 455 6.60 -2.29 -4.19
N TYR A 456 7.88 -2.68 -4.20
CA TYR A 456 8.34 -4.03 -4.53
C TYR A 456 9.02 -4.71 -3.34
N TYR A 457 8.78 -6.02 -3.20
CA TYR A 457 9.42 -6.91 -2.24
C TYR A 457 10.37 -7.91 -2.93
N GLY A 458 11.53 -8.16 -2.33
CA GLY A 458 12.51 -9.17 -2.81
C GLY A 458 13.37 -8.72 -4.00
N GLY A 459 13.18 -7.49 -4.49
CA GLY A 459 13.89 -6.90 -5.63
C GLY A 459 13.25 -5.56 -6.02
N ASP A 460 13.81 -4.91 -7.03
CA ASP A 460 13.22 -3.71 -7.65
C ASP A 460 12.16 -4.08 -8.70
N GLN A 461 11.66 -3.12 -9.48
CA GLN A 461 10.68 -3.39 -10.55
C GLN A 461 11.06 -4.53 -11.52
N SER A 462 12.36 -4.79 -11.71
CA SER A 462 12.84 -5.78 -12.68
C SER A 462 12.91 -7.21 -12.13
N SER A 463 12.94 -7.34 -10.80
CA SER A 463 13.30 -8.60 -10.12
C SER A 463 12.42 -8.95 -8.92
N GLY A 464 11.74 -7.96 -8.35
CA GLY A 464 10.88 -8.08 -7.18
C GLY A 464 9.43 -8.40 -7.50
N VAL A 465 8.65 -8.60 -6.45
CA VAL A 465 7.20 -8.81 -6.49
C VAL A 465 6.51 -7.49 -6.16
N LEU A 466 5.63 -7.00 -7.04
CA LEU A 466 4.81 -5.82 -6.79
C LEU A 466 3.87 -6.10 -5.61
N ILE A 467 3.89 -5.21 -4.62
CA ILE A 467 3.07 -5.28 -3.41
C ILE A 467 1.93 -4.26 -3.49
N ASP A 468 2.25 -2.99 -3.64
CA ASP A 468 1.26 -1.89 -3.67
C ASP A 468 1.63 -0.85 -4.73
N ILE A 469 0.63 -0.12 -5.24
CA ILE A 469 0.85 0.85 -6.32
C ILE A 469 -0.03 2.11 -6.18
N TYR A 470 0.57 3.23 -6.56
CA TYR A 470 -0.12 4.46 -6.94
C TYR A 470 0.17 4.75 -8.42
N GLY A 471 -0.88 4.82 -9.24
CA GLY A 471 -0.82 5.03 -10.68
C GLY A 471 -0.81 3.74 -11.51
N GLU A 472 -0.99 3.89 -12.82
CA GLU A 472 -1.03 2.78 -13.77
C GLU A 472 0.32 2.63 -14.48
N ILE A 473 0.93 1.44 -14.41
CA ILE A 473 2.20 1.13 -15.08
C ILE A 473 2.05 1.34 -16.59
N ASP A 474 3.07 1.95 -17.20
CA ASP A 474 3.16 2.28 -18.62
C ASP A 474 2.11 3.30 -19.11
N VAL A 475 1.50 4.05 -18.19
CA VAL A 475 0.57 5.16 -18.49
C VAL A 475 1.12 6.48 -17.97
N ASN A 476 1.06 7.54 -18.78
CA ASN A 476 1.38 8.90 -18.32
C ASN A 476 0.16 9.42 -17.55
N GLY A 477 0.35 9.74 -16.27
CA GLY A 477 -0.74 10.15 -15.38
C GLY A 477 -1.36 11.52 -15.71
N TYR A 478 -0.80 12.29 -16.65
CA TYR A 478 -1.27 13.64 -16.97
C TYR A 478 -2.72 13.61 -17.46
N HIS A 479 -3.59 14.37 -16.78
CA HIS A 479 -5.05 14.44 -17.01
C HIS A 479 -5.78 13.09 -16.84
N THR A 480 -5.18 12.13 -16.13
CA THR A 480 -5.86 10.89 -15.74
C THR A 480 -6.54 11.03 -14.37
N LEU A 481 -7.32 10.03 -13.96
CA LEU A 481 -7.96 9.99 -12.65
C LEU A 481 -6.97 9.92 -11.47
N TRP A 482 -5.68 9.67 -11.73
CA TRP A 482 -4.62 9.61 -10.73
C TRP A 482 -3.58 10.72 -10.87
N ASP A 483 -3.89 11.75 -11.66
CA ASP A 483 -3.13 12.99 -11.73
C ASP A 483 -3.16 13.72 -10.37
N TYR A 484 -1.98 13.96 -9.80
CA TYR A 484 -1.76 14.73 -8.59
C TYR A 484 -0.75 15.87 -8.81
N THR A 485 -0.60 16.37 -10.04
CA THR A 485 0.32 17.47 -10.38
C THR A 485 0.05 18.71 -9.57
N ASP A 486 1.14 19.28 -9.05
CA ASP A 486 1.11 20.33 -8.05
C ASP A 486 0.16 19.95 -6.92
N ARG A 487 0.08 18.69 -6.45
CA ARG A 487 -0.91 18.24 -5.45
C ARG A 487 -0.50 17.07 -4.54
N LYS A 488 -1.46 16.54 -3.77
CA LYS A 488 -1.34 15.25 -3.08
C LYS A 488 -2.45 14.28 -3.44
N ALA A 489 -2.13 13.00 -3.33
CA ALA A 489 -3.11 11.94 -3.26
C ALA A 489 -2.99 11.19 -1.94
N VAL A 490 -4.12 10.95 -1.27
CA VAL A 490 -4.16 10.32 0.06
C VAL A 490 -4.96 9.04 0.00
N ARG A 491 -4.38 7.95 0.50
CA ARG A 491 -5.03 6.65 0.64
C ARG A 491 -6.11 6.77 1.72
N LYS A 492 -7.29 6.20 1.47
CA LYS A 492 -8.36 6.20 2.46
C LYS A 492 -7.99 5.31 3.65
N LYS A 493 -8.25 5.76 4.88
CA LYS A 493 -8.00 4.97 6.10
C LYS A 493 -8.73 3.62 6.17
N SER A 494 -9.82 3.44 5.40
CA SER A 494 -10.51 2.15 5.31
C SER A 494 -9.72 1.07 4.55
N ILE A 495 -8.68 1.45 3.81
CA ILE A 495 -7.82 0.53 3.07
C ILE A 495 -6.74 0.01 4.00
N THR A 496 -6.81 -1.28 4.33
CA THR A 496 -5.91 -1.94 5.30
C THR A 496 -5.06 -3.03 4.66
N SER A 497 -5.02 -3.09 3.33
CA SER A 497 -4.28 -4.10 2.58
C SER A 497 -3.72 -3.48 1.30
N PRO A 498 -2.55 -3.94 0.84
CA PRO A 498 -1.95 -3.46 -0.38
C PRO A 498 -2.72 -3.92 -1.62
N ASN A 499 -2.60 -3.17 -2.71
CA ASN A 499 -3.25 -3.43 -3.99
C ASN A 499 -2.24 -3.28 -5.13
N THR A 500 -2.09 -4.32 -5.93
CA THR A 500 -1.16 -4.36 -7.07
C THR A 500 -1.72 -3.68 -8.32
N SER A 501 -2.93 -3.14 -8.26
CA SER A 501 -3.59 -2.44 -9.36
C SER A 501 -4.16 -1.13 -8.87
N TRP A 502 -3.91 -0.05 -9.61
CA TRP A 502 -4.48 1.24 -9.26
C TRP A 502 -6.01 1.17 -9.26
N THR A 503 -6.60 1.66 -8.19
CA THR A 503 -8.05 1.63 -7.97
C THR A 503 -8.49 2.99 -7.43
N ALA A 504 -9.17 3.79 -8.25
CA ALA A 504 -9.61 5.15 -7.90
C ALA A 504 -10.34 5.23 -6.56
N SER A 505 -11.18 4.24 -6.24
CA SER A 505 -12.00 4.24 -5.02
C SER A 505 -11.19 4.10 -3.73
N GLU A 506 -9.91 3.75 -3.79
CA GLU A 506 -9.02 3.64 -2.62
C GLU A 506 -8.35 4.96 -2.23
N TRP A 507 -8.45 5.97 -3.09
CA TRP A 507 -7.75 7.25 -2.96
C TRP A 507 -8.74 8.41 -2.88
N VAL A 508 -8.28 9.51 -2.29
CA VAL A 508 -8.86 10.83 -2.47
C VAL A 508 -7.80 11.71 -3.10
N ILE A 509 -8.13 12.22 -4.28
CA ILE A 509 -7.27 13.07 -5.09
C ILE A 509 -8.06 14.33 -5.37
N ILE A 510 -7.46 15.47 -5.08
CA ILE A 510 -8.08 16.76 -5.35
C ILE A 510 -7.71 17.16 -6.81
N PRO A 511 -8.64 17.58 -7.67
CA PRO A 511 -8.39 17.96 -9.07
C PRO A 511 -7.54 19.24 -9.26
N ALA A 512 -6.98 19.39 -10.48
CA ALA A 512 -5.91 20.33 -10.79
C ALA A 512 -6.18 21.78 -11.12
N ASP A 513 -7.45 22.07 -11.28
CA ASP A 513 -7.97 23.37 -11.62
C ASP A 513 -8.22 24.28 -10.42
N ILE A 514 -8.09 23.79 -9.20
CA ILE A 514 -8.22 24.59 -7.98
C ILE A 514 -6.80 24.82 -7.43
N ASP A 515 -6.39 26.07 -7.27
CA ASP A 515 -5.11 26.59 -6.70
C ASP A 515 -4.13 25.53 -6.14
N PRO A 516 -2.87 25.37 -6.60
CA PRO A 516 -1.94 24.40 -6.00
C PRO A 516 -1.96 24.38 -4.45
N PRO A 517 -1.94 23.20 -3.80
CA PRO A 517 -1.87 23.09 -2.37
C PRO A 517 -0.60 23.79 -1.94
N ASN A 518 -0.81 24.70 -1.02
CA ASN A 518 0.26 25.17 -0.18
C ASN A 518 0.81 23.98 0.60
N ILE A 519 2.09 24.04 0.96
CA ILE A 519 2.77 23.04 1.80
C ILE A 519 2.02 22.70 3.09
N ASN A 520 1.16 23.62 3.55
CA ASN A 520 0.29 23.45 4.71
C ASN A 520 -0.88 22.47 4.51
N GLU A 521 -1.21 22.07 3.27
CA GLU A 521 -2.24 21.07 2.97
C GLU A 521 -1.68 19.63 2.95
N LEU A 522 -0.35 19.47 2.93
CA LEU A 522 0.32 18.18 2.95
C LEU A 522 0.46 17.63 4.37
N THR A 523 0.41 16.32 4.50
CA THR A 523 0.15 15.66 5.79
C THR A 523 1.08 14.49 6.07
N PRO A 524 2.41 14.68 6.00
CA PRO A 524 3.34 13.60 6.29
C PRO A 524 3.20 13.11 7.74
N LYS A 525 3.26 11.80 7.93
CA LYS A 525 3.04 11.05 9.18
C LYS A 525 1.63 11.15 9.74
N TRP A 526 0.64 11.43 8.90
CA TRP A 526 -0.73 11.71 9.33
C TRP A 526 -1.74 10.58 9.04
N HIS A 527 -1.38 9.60 8.22
CA HIS A 527 -2.28 8.50 7.91
C HIS A 527 -2.69 7.71 9.17
N TYR A 528 -3.91 7.18 9.14
CA TYR A 528 -4.52 6.35 10.18
C TYR A 528 -4.88 7.09 11.50
N LYS A 529 -4.89 8.42 11.53
CA LYS A 529 -5.27 9.19 12.74
C LYS A 529 -6.78 9.21 13.01
N THR A 530 -7.14 9.48 14.26
CA THR A 530 -8.52 9.75 14.66
C THR A 530 -8.54 11.10 15.36
N LEU A 531 -9.37 12.03 14.88
CA LEU A 531 -9.37 13.42 15.33
C LEU A 531 -10.73 13.80 15.92
N THR A 532 -10.71 14.64 16.95
CA THR A 532 -11.94 15.24 17.51
C THR A 532 -11.92 16.74 17.32
N TRP A 533 -13.00 17.29 16.78
CA TRP A 533 -13.19 18.74 16.70
C TRP A 533 -13.42 19.31 18.09
N THR A 534 -12.62 20.32 18.43
CA THR A 534 -12.71 21.06 19.69
C THR A 534 -13.23 22.49 19.50
N GLY A 535 -13.08 23.07 18.30
CA GLY A 535 -13.57 24.42 17.97
C GLY A 535 -13.08 25.53 18.90
N ASN A 536 -12.00 25.30 19.67
CA ASN A 536 -11.58 26.18 20.76
C ASN A 536 -10.85 27.44 20.28
N LYS A 537 -10.44 27.51 19.01
CA LYS A 537 -9.64 28.61 18.46
C LYS A 537 -10.39 29.41 17.42
N SER A 538 -11.05 28.73 16.50
CA SER A 538 -11.86 29.34 15.44
C SER A 538 -12.92 28.34 14.95
N SER A 539 -13.73 28.74 13.98
CA SER A 539 -14.60 27.84 13.25
C SER A 539 -13.95 27.24 12.00
N ASP A 540 -12.71 27.62 11.65
CA ASP A 540 -12.05 27.17 10.42
C ASP A 540 -11.63 25.70 10.53
N TRP A 541 -12.23 24.84 9.69
CA TRP A 541 -11.91 23.41 9.57
C TRP A 541 -10.43 23.18 9.36
N ALA A 542 -9.79 23.99 8.53
CA ALA A 542 -8.42 23.77 8.09
C ALA A 542 -7.38 24.36 9.06
N ASP A 543 -7.80 24.91 10.20
CA ASP A 543 -6.92 25.29 11.30
C ASP A 543 -6.65 24.04 12.17
N PRO A 544 -5.43 23.47 12.16
CA PRO A 544 -5.10 22.27 12.95
C PRO A 544 -5.33 22.48 14.45
N SER A 545 -5.32 23.73 14.92
CA SER A 545 -5.50 24.05 16.33
C SER A 545 -6.93 23.84 16.85
N ASN A 546 -7.88 23.56 15.96
CA ASN A 546 -9.24 23.17 16.31
C ASN A 546 -9.42 21.65 16.44
N TRP A 547 -8.42 20.83 16.07
CA TRP A 547 -8.50 19.38 16.12
C TRP A 547 -7.61 18.79 17.22
N ASP A 548 -8.06 17.69 17.81
CA ASP A 548 -7.31 16.92 18.81
C ASP A 548 -7.12 15.48 18.34
N ASP A 549 -5.87 15.03 18.25
CA ASP A 549 -5.48 13.66 17.89
C ASP A 549 -5.29 12.74 19.12
N GLY A 550 -5.67 13.21 20.30
CA GLY A 550 -5.48 12.58 21.60
C GLY A 550 -4.35 13.20 22.42
N SER A 551 -3.57 14.13 21.84
CA SER A 551 -2.50 14.86 22.54
C SER A 551 -2.90 16.25 23.05
N GLY A 552 -4.15 16.67 22.82
CA GLY A 552 -4.71 17.97 23.19
C GLY A 552 -4.64 19.02 22.06
N ASN A 553 -3.90 18.75 20.99
CA ASN A 553 -3.89 19.53 19.76
C ASN A 553 -3.37 18.69 18.58
N SER A 554 -3.75 19.02 17.35
CA SER A 554 -3.24 18.34 16.15
C SER A 554 -2.15 19.14 15.43
N THR A 555 -1.29 18.45 14.68
CA THR A 555 -0.28 19.08 13.81
C THR A 555 -0.89 19.54 12.48
N TYR A 556 -1.80 18.73 11.91
CA TYR A 556 -2.45 19.01 10.64
C TYR A 556 -3.97 18.89 10.75
N ALA A 557 -4.70 19.54 9.85
CA ALA A 557 -6.13 19.31 9.71
C ALA A 557 -6.40 17.86 9.22
N PRO A 558 -7.64 17.34 9.37
CA PRO A 558 -7.98 16.03 8.84
C PRO A 558 -7.84 15.95 7.32
N ASP A 559 -7.48 14.76 6.85
CA ASP A 559 -7.52 14.35 5.46
C ASP A 559 -8.14 12.94 5.32
N ALA A 560 -8.18 12.40 4.10
CA ALA A 560 -8.72 11.05 3.83
C ALA A 560 -8.00 9.90 4.57
N GLY A 561 -6.82 10.14 5.17
CA GLY A 561 -6.15 9.21 6.07
C GLY A 561 -6.72 9.23 7.50
N CYS A 562 -7.67 10.09 7.81
CA CYS A 562 -8.19 10.33 9.15
C CYS A 562 -9.67 9.96 9.31
N ASN A 563 -10.03 9.40 10.47
CA ASN A 563 -11.42 9.41 10.92
C ASN A 563 -11.64 10.60 11.86
N ILE A 564 -12.83 11.18 11.86
CA ILE A 564 -13.11 12.36 12.68
C ILE A 564 -14.42 12.25 13.47
N THR A 565 -14.47 12.97 14.59
CA THR A 565 -15.69 13.24 15.35
C THR A 565 -15.85 14.74 15.55
N VAL A 566 -17.00 15.30 15.15
CA VAL A 566 -17.36 16.69 15.38
C VAL A 566 -18.29 16.74 16.58
N SER A 567 -17.73 17.16 17.72
CA SER A 567 -18.46 17.30 18.99
C SER A 567 -19.20 18.64 19.06
N ALA A 568 -20.13 18.82 20.00
CA ALA A 568 -20.98 20.02 20.13
C ALA A 568 -20.23 21.32 20.54
N SER A 569 -18.90 21.36 20.40
CA SER A 569 -18.04 22.49 20.71
C SER A 569 -17.85 23.40 19.48
N GLY A 570 -18.82 24.29 19.25
CA GLY A 570 -18.79 25.26 18.16
C GLY A 570 -18.99 24.65 16.77
N ASN A 571 -19.31 25.48 15.79
CA ASN A 571 -19.59 25.03 14.42
C ASN A 571 -18.27 24.88 13.65
N ALA A 572 -18.06 23.72 13.02
CA ALA A 572 -16.95 23.54 12.09
C ALA A 572 -17.37 24.08 10.72
N ILE A 573 -16.57 24.97 10.14
CA ILE A 573 -16.83 25.62 8.86
C ILE A 573 -15.66 25.36 7.91
N VAL A 574 -15.99 24.74 6.77
CA VAL A 574 -15.07 24.47 5.68
C VAL A 574 -15.07 25.69 4.75
N TYR A 575 -14.05 26.54 4.87
CA TYR A 575 -13.84 27.74 4.04
C TYR A 575 -12.97 27.49 2.79
N ARG A 576 -12.41 26.29 2.68
CA ARG A 576 -11.53 25.84 1.60
C ARG A 576 -11.60 24.32 1.54
N ARG A 577 -10.58 23.67 0.99
CA ARG A 577 -10.55 22.21 0.81
C ARG A 577 -10.53 21.46 2.13
N ALA A 578 -11.33 20.42 2.21
CA ALA A 578 -11.31 19.49 3.33
C ALA A 578 -11.51 18.05 2.85
N SER A 579 -10.91 17.10 3.55
CA SER A 579 -11.25 15.70 3.37
C SER A 579 -11.19 14.94 4.70
N CYS A 580 -11.91 13.83 4.77
CA CYS A 580 -11.76 12.84 5.83
C CYS A 580 -12.13 11.45 5.31
N ASN A 581 -11.78 10.38 6.03
CA ASN A 581 -12.28 9.05 5.71
C ASN A 581 -13.71 8.85 6.23
N LYS A 582 -13.86 8.90 7.56
CA LYS A 582 -15.16 8.78 8.25
C LYS A 582 -15.42 10.03 9.07
N MET A 583 -16.68 10.47 9.08
CA MET A 583 -17.13 11.59 9.89
C MET A 583 -18.28 11.17 10.81
N THR A 584 -18.17 11.51 12.09
CA THR A 584 -19.29 11.46 13.02
C THR A 584 -19.64 12.87 13.47
N ILE A 585 -20.87 13.31 13.24
CA ILE A 585 -21.42 14.56 13.75
C ILE A 585 -22.30 14.20 14.95
N GLU A 586 -21.86 14.59 16.15
CA GLU A 586 -22.61 14.30 17.38
C GLU A 586 -23.86 15.17 17.49
N SER A 587 -24.84 14.72 18.28
CA SER A 587 -26.07 15.47 18.52
C SER A 587 -25.78 16.89 19.00
N GLY A 588 -26.26 17.89 18.27
CA GLY A 588 -26.07 19.31 18.59
C GLY A 588 -24.79 19.92 18.01
N ALA A 589 -23.97 19.14 17.28
CA ALA A 589 -22.86 19.63 16.49
C ALA A 589 -23.29 19.91 15.03
N SER A 590 -22.51 20.72 14.32
CA SER A 590 -22.73 21.02 12.91
C SER A 590 -21.43 21.18 12.12
N VAL A 591 -21.43 20.70 10.87
CA VAL A 591 -20.43 20.98 9.85
C VAL A 591 -21.07 21.81 8.74
N THR A 592 -20.50 22.97 8.43
CA THR A 592 -20.94 23.83 7.33
C THR A 592 -19.87 23.86 6.26
N ILE A 593 -20.21 23.52 5.03
CA ILE A 593 -19.38 23.77 3.85
C ILE A 593 -19.83 25.11 3.28
N ASN A 594 -18.95 26.09 3.32
CA ASN A 594 -19.31 27.45 2.95
C ASN A 594 -19.54 27.59 1.43
N SER A 595 -20.19 28.67 1.02
CA SER A 595 -20.19 29.13 -0.38
C SER A 595 -18.79 29.63 -0.75
N GLN A 596 -18.57 29.85 -2.04
CA GLN A 596 -17.31 30.36 -2.56
C GLN A 596 -16.96 31.74 -1.95
N PRO A 597 -15.69 32.00 -1.62
CA PRO A 597 -15.28 33.28 -1.06
C PRO A 597 -15.49 34.46 -2.03
N THR A 598 -15.93 35.60 -1.49
CA THR A 598 -16.03 36.90 -2.19
C THR A 598 -14.62 37.38 -2.62
N PRO A 599 -14.50 38.18 -3.71
CA PRO A 599 -13.25 38.32 -4.46
C PRO A 599 -12.14 38.87 -3.58
N SER A 600 -11.34 37.96 -3.06
CA SER A 600 -10.02 38.20 -2.51
C SER A 600 -9.06 37.40 -3.37
N SER A 601 -7.77 37.67 -3.28
CA SER A 601 -6.71 37.01 -4.05
C SER A 601 -6.61 35.48 -3.89
N ASP A 602 -7.58 34.86 -3.21
CA ASP A 602 -7.70 33.43 -2.90
C ASP A 602 -9.01 32.94 -3.54
N THR A 603 -8.89 32.28 -4.69
CA THR A 603 -9.99 31.71 -5.50
C THR A 603 -10.36 30.29 -5.05
N THR A 604 -10.05 29.90 -3.81
CA THR A 604 -10.15 28.48 -3.42
C THR A 604 -11.58 28.03 -3.20
N ALA A 605 -11.98 27.01 -3.95
CA ALA A 605 -13.28 26.36 -3.77
C ALA A 605 -13.50 25.74 -2.38
N CYS A 606 -14.70 25.92 -1.86
CA CYS A 606 -15.16 25.32 -0.60
C CYS A 606 -15.75 23.92 -0.86
N PHE A 607 -15.03 22.88 -0.47
CA PHE A 607 -15.54 21.52 -0.59
C PHE A 607 -15.05 20.58 0.52
N LEU A 608 -15.82 19.52 0.74
CA LEU A 608 -15.48 18.44 1.64
C LEU A 608 -15.68 17.08 0.97
N VAL A 609 -14.65 16.24 1.01
CA VAL A 609 -14.70 14.85 0.52
C VAL A 609 -14.67 13.86 1.68
N THR A 610 -15.54 12.86 1.64
CA THR A 610 -15.53 11.75 2.61
C THR A 610 -15.17 10.44 1.92
N GLY A 611 -14.19 9.72 2.48
CA GLY A 611 -13.69 8.48 1.89
C GLY A 611 -14.65 7.29 2.03
N ASP A 612 -15.40 7.24 3.13
CA ASP A 612 -16.26 6.11 3.52
C ASP A 612 -17.59 6.60 4.16
N GLN A 613 -17.73 6.56 5.49
CA GLN A 613 -19.02 6.75 6.18
C GLN A 613 -19.19 8.14 6.81
N VAL A 614 -20.39 8.69 6.71
CA VAL A 614 -20.85 9.83 7.53
C VAL A 614 -22.00 9.43 8.45
N THR A 615 -21.79 9.58 9.77
CA THR A 615 -22.84 9.44 10.79
C THR A 615 -23.28 10.81 11.23
N ASN A 616 -24.47 11.26 10.83
CA ASN A 616 -25.02 12.55 11.24
C ASN A 616 -26.13 12.38 12.28
N ASN A 617 -25.82 12.57 13.56
CA ASN A 617 -26.78 12.41 14.66
C ASN A 617 -27.63 13.67 14.92
N THR A 618 -27.34 14.78 14.25
CA THR A 618 -28.10 16.04 14.37
C THR A 618 -29.23 16.14 13.32
N GLY A 619 -29.22 15.28 12.29
CA GLY A 619 -30.17 15.36 11.18
C GLY A 619 -29.75 16.42 10.16
N THR A 620 -30.70 16.98 9.39
CA THR A 620 -30.40 17.91 8.29
C THR A 620 -29.59 19.14 8.71
N THR A 621 -29.78 19.65 9.93
CA THR A 621 -29.02 20.79 10.46
C THR A 621 -27.59 20.46 10.91
N GLY A 622 -27.23 19.18 10.95
CA GLY A 622 -25.88 18.73 11.31
C GLY A 622 -24.86 18.91 10.19
N LEU A 623 -25.30 18.89 8.94
CA LEU A 623 -24.44 19.04 7.76
C LEU A 623 -25.12 19.99 6.78
N ILE A 624 -24.47 21.11 6.50
CA ILE A 624 -25.04 22.20 5.69
C ILE A 624 -24.07 22.52 4.55
N VAL A 625 -24.53 22.45 3.31
CA VAL A 625 -23.80 22.93 2.13
C VAL A 625 -24.41 24.26 1.71
N LYS A 626 -23.63 25.34 1.79
CA LYS A 626 -24.08 26.71 1.53
C LYS A 626 -24.05 27.05 0.03
N SER A 627 -24.92 27.97 -0.37
CA SER A 627 -24.97 28.51 -1.73
C SER A 627 -25.36 29.99 -1.69
N ASP A 628 -24.61 30.83 -2.39
CA ASP A 628 -24.90 32.25 -2.54
C ASP A 628 -24.56 32.78 -3.95
N ALA A 629 -24.61 34.09 -4.14
CA ALA A 629 -24.33 34.75 -5.42
C ALA A 629 -22.92 34.49 -5.97
N ASN A 630 -21.97 34.09 -5.10
CA ASN A 630 -20.59 33.77 -5.47
C ASN A 630 -20.39 32.28 -5.77
N GLY A 631 -21.42 31.45 -5.57
CA GLY A 631 -21.40 30.03 -5.96
C GLY A 631 -21.79 29.08 -4.84
N ASP A 632 -21.63 27.79 -5.14
CA ASP A 632 -22.03 26.69 -4.26
C ASP A 632 -20.82 26.13 -3.50
N GLY A 633 -21.06 25.63 -2.28
CA GLY A 633 -20.20 24.64 -1.66
C GLY A 633 -20.38 23.26 -2.32
N ALA A 634 -19.41 22.36 -2.18
CA ALA A 634 -19.54 20.98 -2.67
C ALA A 634 -19.29 19.94 -1.58
N PHE A 635 -20.10 18.89 -1.59
CA PHE A 635 -19.91 17.75 -0.71
C PHE A 635 -19.86 16.45 -1.51
N ILE A 636 -18.73 15.74 -1.45
CA ILE A 636 -18.61 14.40 -2.03
C ILE A 636 -18.75 13.38 -0.89
N LEU A 637 -19.93 12.77 -0.84
CA LEU A 637 -20.24 11.71 0.12
C LEU A 637 -19.61 10.38 -0.32
N GLY A 638 -19.00 9.66 0.62
CA GLY A 638 -18.46 8.32 0.42
C GLY A 638 -19.56 7.26 0.22
N ALA A 639 -19.40 6.06 0.77
CA ALA A 639 -20.19 4.89 0.39
C ALA A 639 -21.57 4.77 1.06
N ASN A 640 -21.97 5.67 1.97
CA ASN A 640 -23.23 5.57 2.70
C ASN A 640 -24.21 6.70 2.40
N THR A 641 -25.40 6.62 2.98
CA THR A 641 -26.40 7.69 2.97
C THR A 641 -26.34 8.48 4.27
N THR A 642 -26.55 9.79 4.19
CA THR A 642 -26.70 10.67 5.36
C THR A 642 -27.71 11.77 5.04
N THR A 643 -28.19 12.47 6.06
CA THR A 643 -29.07 13.64 5.87
C THR A 643 -28.26 14.93 5.93
N ALA A 644 -28.66 15.92 5.14
CA ALA A 644 -28.05 17.26 5.12
C ALA A 644 -29.07 18.31 4.67
N THR A 645 -28.72 19.57 4.87
CA THR A 645 -29.33 20.73 4.20
C THR A 645 -28.44 21.15 3.04
N ILE A 646 -28.95 21.09 1.81
CA ILE A 646 -28.25 21.61 0.62
C ILE A 646 -28.93 22.90 0.20
N GLU A 647 -28.20 24.01 0.25
CA GLU A 647 -28.69 25.30 -0.20
C GLU A 647 -28.54 25.47 -1.71
N ARG A 648 -29.48 26.19 -2.31
CA ARG A 648 -29.41 26.59 -3.72
C ARG A 648 -29.83 28.04 -3.90
N TYR A 649 -28.87 28.87 -4.26
CA TYR A 649 -29.09 30.27 -4.63
C TYR A 649 -29.74 30.37 -6.01
N LEU A 650 -30.85 31.11 -6.08
CA LEU A 650 -31.58 31.43 -7.30
C LEU A 650 -31.79 32.94 -7.35
N SER A 651 -31.37 33.55 -8.46
CA SER A 651 -31.57 34.98 -8.68
C SER A 651 -32.98 35.25 -9.21
N ASP A 652 -33.48 36.44 -8.88
CA ASP A 652 -34.73 37.01 -9.36
C ASP A 652 -34.73 37.31 -10.87
N ASP A 653 -35.94 37.47 -11.43
CA ASP A 653 -36.23 37.90 -12.81
C ASP A 653 -35.58 37.02 -13.91
N MET A 654 -35.40 35.72 -13.63
CA MET A 654 -34.92 34.76 -14.63
C MET A 654 -35.32 33.31 -14.36
N SER A 655 -35.38 32.53 -15.45
CA SER A 655 -35.58 31.08 -15.40
C SER A 655 -34.30 30.35 -15.00
N HIS A 656 -34.46 29.30 -14.19
CA HIS A 656 -33.40 28.36 -13.80
C HIS A 656 -33.81 26.92 -14.07
N PHE A 657 -32.90 26.12 -14.60
CA PHE A 657 -33.08 24.68 -14.75
C PHE A 657 -32.46 23.96 -13.54
N ILE A 658 -33.32 23.41 -12.69
CA ILE A 658 -32.97 22.91 -11.35
C ILE A 658 -33.32 21.43 -11.17
N SER A 659 -32.54 20.73 -10.35
CA SER A 659 -32.84 19.39 -9.86
C SER A 659 -32.69 19.30 -8.35
N ALA A 660 -33.31 18.29 -7.76
CA ALA A 660 -33.17 17.99 -6.34
C ALA A 660 -31.85 17.22 -6.08
N PRO A 661 -30.98 17.70 -5.16
CA PRO A 661 -29.77 16.99 -4.72
C PRO A 661 -30.02 16.00 -3.57
N ILE A 662 -31.29 15.67 -3.30
CA ILE A 662 -31.76 14.76 -2.24
C ILE A 662 -32.78 13.77 -2.80
N THR A 663 -33.04 12.67 -2.08
CA THR A 663 -33.93 11.60 -2.54
C THR A 663 -35.43 11.84 -2.29
N ASP A 664 -35.75 12.73 -1.35
CA ASP A 664 -37.09 12.94 -0.80
C ASP A 664 -37.59 14.38 -1.00
N ALA A 665 -37.04 15.09 -1.99
CA ALA A 665 -37.46 16.45 -2.30
C ALA A 665 -38.91 16.51 -2.80
N THR A 666 -39.57 17.60 -2.45
CA THR A 666 -40.86 18.00 -3.01
C THR A 666 -40.77 19.44 -3.49
N ALA A 667 -41.74 19.86 -4.29
CA ALA A 667 -41.82 21.22 -4.79
C ALA A 667 -41.79 22.26 -3.65
N ASP A 668 -42.27 21.91 -2.45
CA ASP A 668 -42.25 22.72 -1.23
C ASP A 668 -40.86 23.26 -0.87
N ASN A 669 -39.79 22.50 -1.17
CA ASN A 669 -38.40 22.93 -0.95
C ASN A 669 -38.05 24.23 -1.70
N LEU A 670 -38.75 24.53 -2.78
CA LEU A 670 -38.57 25.73 -3.61
C LEU A 670 -39.63 26.81 -3.35
N PHE A 671 -40.85 26.44 -2.97
CA PHE A 671 -41.99 27.37 -2.91
C PHE A 671 -41.91 28.43 -1.80
N GLN A 672 -41.12 28.22 -0.74
CA GLN A 672 -40.90 29.17 0.37
C GLN A 672 -42.17 29.92 0.85
N ASP A 673 -43.28 29.19 1.02
CA ASP A 673 -44.58 29.75 1.42
C ASP A 673 -45.10 30.93 0.56
N HIS A 674 -44.73 30.99 -0.73
CA HIS A 674 -45.05 32.09 -1.68
C HIS A 674 -44.52 33.47 -1.26
N ASN A 675 -43.35 33.51 -0.62
CA ASN A 675 -42.69 34.77 -0.32
C ASN A 675 -41.15 34.67 -0.44
N PRO A 676 -40.56 35.01 -1.61
CA PRO A 676 -41.20 35.56 -2.82
C PRO A 676 -41.97 34.52 -3.65
N GLU A 677 -42.64 34.94 -4.73
CA GLU A 677 -43.37 34.01 -5.59
C GLU A 677 -42.38 33.16 -6.40
N VAL A 678 -42.47 31.83 -6.23
CA VAL A 678 -41.66 30.87 -7.00
C VAL A 678 -42.60 30.02 -7.86
N TYR A 679 -42.29 29.93 -9.15
CA TYR A 679 -43.04 29.15 -10.12
C TYR A 679 -42.20 27.96 -10.58
N LEU A 680 -42.71 26.74 -10.40
CA LEU A 680 -42.02 25.51 -10.81
C LEU A 680 -42.77 24.85 -11.98
N TYR A 681 -42.02 24.38 -12.97
CA TYR A 681 -42.55 23.77 -14.18
C TYR A 681 -41.85 22.44 -14.50
N GLU A 682 -42.64 21.49 -15.00
CA GLU A 682 -42.18 20.22 -15.55
C GLU A 682 -42.13 20.29 -17.07
N TYR A 683 -41.02 19.86 -17.67
CA TYR A 683 -40.87 19.76 -19.12
C TYR A 683 -41.46 18.44 -19.62
N HIS A 684 -42.25 18.51 -20.70
CA HIS A 684 -42.85 17.36 -21.35
C HIS A 684 -42.24 17.13 -22.74
N GLU A 685 -41.74 15.92 -22.95
CA GLU A 685 -40.98 15.55 -24.16
C GLU A 685 -41.86 15.46 -25.42
N ASP A 686 -43.13 15.07 -25.28
CA ASP A 686 -44.03 14.75 -26.39
C ASP A 686 -44.59 15.97 -27.12
N ASP A 687 -44.54 17.16 -26.48
CA ASP A 687 -44.98 18.42 -27.06
C ASP A 687 -43.99 19.59 -26.86
N SER A 688 -42.86 19.33 -26.17
CA SER A 688 -41.85 20.34 -25.81
C SER A 688 -42.38 21.50 -24.98
N THR A 689 -43.42 21.29 -24.18
CA THR A 689 -44.03 22.33 -23.34
C THR A 689 -43.66 22.19 -21.86
N TYR A 690 -43.86 23.29 -21.12
CA TYR A 690 -43.66 23.37 -19.68
C TYR A 690 -45.01 23.47 -18.96
N TYR A 691 -45.33 22.49 -18.10
CA TYR A 691 -46.55 22.49 -17.31
C TYR A 691 -46.28 22.98 -15.89
N TYR A 692 -47.08 23.96 -15.45
CA TYR A 692 -46.97 24.53 -14.11
C TYR A 692 -47.36 23.52 -13.04
N LEU A 693 -46.47 23.33 -12.06
CA LEU A 693 -46.71 22.46 -10.90
C LEU A 693 -47.41 23.26 -9.79
N VAL A 694 -48.62 22.84 -9.42
CA VAL A 694 -49.47 23.55 -8.44
C VAL A 694 -49.36 22.99 -7.02
N PRO A 695 -49.35 21.66 -6.77
CA PRO A 695 -49.26 21.14 -5.40
C PRO A 695 -47.83 21.22 -4.86
N THR A 696 -47.62 21.85 -3.70
CA THR A 696 -46.29 21.90 -3.06
C THR A 696 -45.78 20.52 -2.63
N ILE A 697 -46.70 19.56 -2.40
CA ILE A 697 -46.37 18.15 -2.11
C ILE A 697 -45.92 17.33 -3.33
N THR A 698 -45.83 17.94 -4.53
CA THR A 698 -45.43 17.22 -5.74
C THR A 698 -43.99 16.72 -5.58
N PRO A 699 -43.72 15.42 -5.74
CA PRO A 699 -42.36 14.90 -5.65
C PRO A 699 -41.44 15.52 -6.70
N MET A 700 -40.19 15.76 -6.32
CA MET A 700 -39.10 16.08 -7.23
C MET A 700 -38.11 14.90 -7.24
N PRO A 701 -38.33 13.87 -8.08
CA PRO A 701 -37.48 12.69 -8.09
C PRO A 701 -36.02 13.05 -8.37
N SER A 702 -35.08 12.40 -7.68
CA SER A 702 -33.66 12.60 -7.94
C SER A 702 -33.32 12.35 -9.40
N GLY A 703 -32.47 13.21 -9.96
CA GLY A 703 -32.04 13.13 -11.35
C GLY A 703 -33.05 13.67 -12.36
N LYS A 704 -34.30 13.98 -11.97
CA LYS A 704 -35.24 14.70 -12.83
C LYS A 704 -35.00 16.21 -12.73
N GLY A 705 -35.01 16.88 -13.88
CA GLY A 705 -34.88 18.33 -13.96
C GLY A 705 -36.23 19.04 -14.08
N PHE A 706 -36.25 20.30 -13.62
CA PHE A 706 -37.40 21.18 -13.60
C PHE A 706 -36.97 22.58 -14.03
N ALA A 707 -37.92 23.40 -14.49
CA ALA A 707 -37.67 24.83 -14.69
C ALA A 707 -38.31 25.62 -13.55
N THR A 708 -37.62 26.60 -12.99
CA THR A 708 -38.13 27.46 -11.94
C THR A 708 -37.94 28.93 -12.28
N TRP A 709 -38.94 29.75 -11.99
CA TRP A 709 -38.89 31.21 -12.10
C TRP A 709 -39.12 31.81 -10.71
N VAL A 710 -38.29 32.77 -10.33
CA VAL A 710 -38.44 33.54 -9.09
C VAL A 710 -38.94 34.93 -9.47
N ASP A 711 -40.08 35.34 -8.91
CA ASP A 711 -40.67 36.66 -9.08
C ASP A 711 -40.75 37.35 -7.71
N ASP A 712 -39.77 38.21 -7.43
CA ASP A 712 -39.79 39.10 -6.28
C ASP A 712 -39.92 40.57 -6.70
N ALA A 713 -41.07 41.17 -6.39
CA ALA A 713 -41.33 42.60 -6.61
C ALA A 713 -40.34 43.56 -5.92
N THR A 714 -39.48 43.07 -5.02
CA THR A 714 -38.40 43.82 -4.35
C THR A 714 -36.98 43.55 -4.85
N GLY A 715 -36.80 42.68 -5.85
CA GLY A 715 -35.50 42.40 -6.46
C GLY A 715 -34.60 41.46 -5.66
N ASN A 716 -35.13 40.69 -4.70
CA ASN A 716 -34.31 39.80 -3.87
C ASN A 716 -34.18 38.41 -4.49
N TYR A 717 -32.97 37.86 -4.35
CA TYR A 717 -32.65 36.46 -4.58
C TYR A 717 -33.28 35.55 -3.50
N ILE A 718 -33.43 34.27 -3.81
CA ILE A 718 -33.76 33.24 -2.81
C ILE A 718 -32.63 32.25 -2.65
N THR A 719 -32.50 31.71 -1.45
CA THR A 719 -31.71 30.50 -1.20
C THR A 719 -32.68 29.41 -0.75
N ALA A 720 -32.92 28.43 -1.61
CA ALA A 720 -33.78 27.30 -1.32
C ALA A 720 -33.03 26.23 -0.50
N ASN A 721 -33.74 25.58 0.43
CA ASN A 721 -33.18 24.54 1.28
C ASN A 721 -33.73 23.17 0.88
N PHE A 722 -32.85 22.29 0.43
CA PHE A 722 -33.12 20.88 0.24
C PHE A 722 -32.69 20.12 1.50
N ASP A 723 -33.65 19.97 2.42
CA ASP A 723 -33.50 19.22 3.66
C ASP A 723 -33.90 17.76 3.43
N GLY A 724 -32.93 16.85 3.39
CA GLY A 724 -33.26 15.45 3.12
C GLY A 724 -32.08 14.51 3.09
N THR A 725 -32.31 13.32 2.53
CA THR A 725 -31.31 12.25 2.42
C THR A 725 -30.49 12.42 1.15
N LEU A 726 -29.16 12.38 1.29
CA LEU A 726 -28.21 12.49 0.20
C LEU A 726 -28.04 11.16 -0.55
N MET A 727 -27.84 11.27 -1.86
CA MET A 727 -27.47 10.15 -2.72
C MET A 727 -25.95 9.98 -2.80
N SER A 728 -25.48 8.73 -2.83
CA SER A 728 -24.06 8.40 -2.93
C SER A 728 -23.71 7.30 -3.93
N SER A 729 -24.71 6.69 -4.55
CA SER A 729 -24.56 5.60 -5.53
C SER A 729 -25.02 6.06 -6.90
N ASP A 730 -24.72 5.27 -7.93
CA ASP A 730 -25.15 5.50 -9.30
C ASP A 730 -26.67 5.62 -9.39
N LEU A 731 -27.15 6.48 -10.30
CA LEU A 731 -28.57 6.70 -10.55
C LEU A 731 -28.91 6.42 -12.00
N THR A 732 -29.71 5.39 -12.25
CA THR A 732 -30.26 5.10 -13.59
C THR A 732 -31.64 5.73 -13.76
N LEU A 733 -31.77 6.58 -14.76
CA LEU A 733 -32.99 7.27 -15.16
C LEU A 733 -33.61 6.62 -16.39
N SER A 734 -34.92 6.42 -16.37
CA SER A 734 -35.69 6.12 -17.58
C SER A 734 -36.08 7.44 -18.25
N LEU A 735 -35.88 7.52 -19.56
CA LEU A 735 -36.14 8.73 -20.36
C LEU A 735 -37.27 8.48 -21.35
N ASP A 736 -38.06 9.52 -21.60
CA ASP A 736 -39.17 9.48 -22.53
C ASP A 736 -38.68 9.57 -23.98
N TYR A 737 -39.45 8.98 -24.90
CA TYR A 737 -39.19 9.00 -26.33
C TYR A 737 -40.49 8.87 -27.14
N SER A 738 -40.88 9.97 -27.78
CA SER A 738 -42.09 10.07 -28.61
C SER A 738 -41.81 10.06 -30.12
N GLY A 739 -40.56 9.81 -30.52
CA GLY A 739 -40.13 9.81 -31.93
C GLY A 739 -39.69 11.19 -32.43
N ILE A 740 -39.15 11.29 -33.65
CA ILE A 740 -38.66 12.56 -34.23
C ILE A 740 -39.85 13.50 -34.51
N PRO A 741 -39.79 14.82 -34.19
CA PRO A 741 -38.61 15.59 -33.74
C PRO A 741 -38.36 15.62 -32.23
N TRP A 742 -39.14 14.89 -31.44
CA TRP A 742 -39.04 14.80 -29.99
C TRP A 742 -37.78 14.04 -29.52
N GLY A 743 -37.74 13.73 -28.23
CA GLY A 743 -36.67 12.98 -27.55
C GLY A 743 -35.94 13.79 -26.49
N TRP A 744 -36.20 15.09 -26.36
CA TRP A 744 -35.56 15.95 -25.37
C TRP A 744 -36.07 15.62 -23.98
N ASN A 745 -35.16 15.39 -23.04
CA ASN A 745 -35.48 15.08 -21.65
C ASN A 745 -34.69 16.03 -20.74
N LEU A 746 -35.38 16.66 -19.80
CA LEU A 746 -34.74 17.51 -18.80
C LEU A 746 -34.31 16.65 -17.60
N VAL A 747 -33.01 16.41 -17.53
CA VAL A 747 -32.33 15.61 -16.50
C VAL A 747 -31.57 16.55 -15.58
N GLY A 748 -31.25 16.19 -14.35
CA GLY A 748 -30.36 17.03 -13.55
C GLY A 748 -29.44 16.28 -12.61
N ASN A 749 -28.52 17.04 -12.04
CA ASN A 749 -27.55 16.53 -11.11
C ASN A 749 -28.23 16.10 -9.78
N PRO A 750 -28.16 14.80 -9.40
CA PRO A 750 -28.78 14.30 -8.17
C PRO A 750 -27.89 14.43 -6.93
N TYR A 751 -26.66 14.91 -7.07
CA TYR A 751 -25.65 14.92 -6.00
C TYR A 751 -25.41 16.32 -5.44
N PRO A 752 -24.97 16.44 -4.17
CA PRO A 752 -24.61 17.71 -3.54
C PRO A 752 -23.22 18.25 -3.97
N CYS A 753 -22.77 17.88 -5.16
CA CYS A 753 -21.50 18.31 -5.76
C CYS A 753 -21.63 18.32 -7.30
N PRO A 754 -20.76 19.04 -8.01
CA PRO A 754 -20.71 18.99 -9.47
C PRO A 754 -20.42 17.59 -10.02
N LEU A 755 -20.91 17.33 -11.23
CA LEU A 755 -20.63 16.11 -12.00
C LEU A 755 -19.72 16.42 -13.18
N ASN A 756 -18.61 15.72 -13.34
CA ASN A 756 -17.83 15.79 -14.55
C ASN A 756 -18.50 14.97 -15.66
N TRP A 757 -18.92 15.63 -16.74
CA TRP A 757 -19.55 15.00 -17.90
C TRP A 757 -18.54 14.18 -18.73
N ARG A 758 -17.28 14.63 -18.75
CA ARG A 758 -16.23 14.00 -19.55
C ARG A 758 -15.68 12.75 -18.87
N THR A 759 -15.51 12.79 -17.56
CA THR A 759 -14.99 11.67 -16.76
C THR A 759 -16.12 10.89 -16.08
N GLY A 760 -15.81 9.74 -15.49
CA GLY A 760 -16.81 8.85 -14.87
C GLY A 760 -17.41 7.82 -15.83
N SER A 761 -17.95 6.75 -15.24
CA SER A 761 -18.43 5.53 -15.89
C SER A 761 -19.87 5.67 -16.40
N TRP A 762 -20.16 6.74 -17.14
CA TRP A 762 -21.51 7.03 -17.65
C TRP A 762 -22.02 5.91 -18.56
N GLU A 763 -23.26 5.46 -18.35
CA GLU A 763 -23.89 4.46 -19.22
C GLU A 763 -25.03 5.09 -20.02
N PHE A 764 -25.01 4.85 -21.33
CA PHE A 764 -25.97 5.39 -22.28
C PHE A 764 -26.69 4.25 -22.99
N ASN A 765 -28.02 4.28 -23.00
CA ASN A 765 -28.83 3.32 -23.75
C ASN A 765 -29.91 4.07 -24.53
N ASN A 766 -29.84 4.06 -25.86
CA ASN A 766 -30.71 4.83 -26.76
C ASN A 766 -30.76 6.33 -26.44
N VAL A 767 -29.60 6.93 -26.16
CA VAL A 767 -29.45 8.35 -25.78
C VAL A 767 -28.24 8.95 -26.50
N GLU A 768 -28.34 10.23 -26.90
CA GLU A 768 -27.22 10.99 -27.43
C GLU A 768 -26.20 11.31 -26.32
N GLN A 769 -24.91 11.10 -26.60
CA GLN A 769 -23.81 11.35 -25.68
C GLN A 769 -23.36 12.83 -25.71
N THR A 770 -24.35 13.70 -25.66
CA THR A 770 -24.21 15.16 -25.68
C THR A 770 -25.15 15.75 -24.65
N VAL A 771 -24.70 16.79 -23.95
CA VAL A 771 -25.55 17.56 -23.03
C VAL A 771 -25.76 18.96 -23.56
N TRP A 772 -26.95 19.51 -23.32
CA TRP A 772 -27.29 20.89 -23.62
C TRP A 772 -27.69 21.60 -22.33
N ILE A 773 -27.08 22.76 -22.08
CA ILE A 773 -27.32 23.57 -20.89
C ILE A 773 -27.67 24.97 -21.35
N TRP A 774 -28.67 25.56 -20.73
CA TRP A 774 -29.02 26.95 -21.02
C TRP A 774 -28.02 27.89 -20.37
N ASN A 775 -27.42 28.78 -21.16
CA ASN A 775 -26.55 29.81 -20.65
C ASN A 775 -27.14 31.21 -20.95
N PRO A 776 -27.71 31.89 -19.95
CA PRO A 776 -28.27 33.24 -20.10
C PRO A 776 -27.21 34.32 -20.35
N SER A 777 -25.93 34.04 -20.07
CA SER A 777 -24.81 35.00 -20.18
C SER A 777 -24.00 34.90 -21.47
N ALA A 778 -24.33 33.95 -22.35
CA ALA A 778 -23.48 33.57 -23.47
C ALA A 778 -23.60 34.47 -24.73
N ASN A 779 -24.26 35.63 -24.65
CA ASN A 779 -24.41 36.55 -25.78
C ASN A 779 -23.56 37.84 -25.61
N THR A 780 -23.00 38.35 -26.71
CA THR A 780 -22.19 39.57 -26.78
C THR A 780 -22.98 40.82 -27.21
N SER A 781 -24.20 40.68 -27.72
CA SER A 781 -24.99 41.76 -28.36
C SER A 781 -26.06 42.42 -27.48
N GLY A 782 -26.14 42.10 -26.19
CA GLY A 782 -27.05 42.79 -25.25
C GLY A 782 -28.51 42.36 -25.31
N ASP A 783 -28.78 41.19 -25.90
CA ASP A 783 -30.06 40.50 -25.77
C ASP A 783 -30.16 39.82 -24.36
N PRO A 784 -31.25 40.02 -23.59
CA PRO A 784 -31.46 39.38 -22.29
C PRO A 784 -31.66 37.85 -22.35
N ASP A 785 -31.87 37.24 -23.52
CA ASP A 785 -32.52 35.93 -23.63
C ASP A 785 -31.58 34.72 -23.85
N GLY A 786 -30.26 34.80 -23.61
CA GLY A 786 -29.39 33.61 -23.50
C GLY A 786 -29.24 32.69 -24.73
N ARG A 787 -28.48 31.58 -24.62
CA ARG A 787 -28.42 30.52 -25.65
C ARG A 787 -28.15 29.13 -25.08
N TRP A 788 -28.47 28.09 -25.87
CA TRP A 788 -28.07 26.71 -25.58
C TRP A 788 -26.57 26.51 -25.83
N VAL A 789 -25.85 26.10 -24.78
CA VAL A 789 -24.47 25.62 -24.88
C VAL A 789 -24.47 24.10 -24.81
N TRP A 790 -23.55 23.45 -25.53
CA TRP A 790 -23.53 22.00 -25.65
C TRP A 790 -22.14 21.42 -25.50
N LYS A 791 -22.05 20.15 -25.05
CA LYS A 791 -20.79 19.42 -24.89
C LYS A 791 -20.97 17.94 -25.23
N THR A 792 -20.17 17.42 -26.14
CA THR A 792 -20.12 15.98 -26.45
C THR A 792 -19.22 15.25 -25.47
N LYS A 793 -19.41 13.93 -25.34
CA LYS A 793 -18.54 13.07 -24.52
C LYS A 793 -17.09 13.09 -25.02
N ALA A 794 -16.87 13.18 -26.33
CA ALA A 794 -15.54 13.33 -26.94
C ALA A 794 -14.87 14.68 -26.65
N GLY A 795 -15.61 15.70 -26.19
CA GLY A 795 -15.05 16.95 -25.66
C GLY A 795 -15.29 18.20 -26.51
N ALA A 796 -15.93 18.10 -27.67
CA ALA A 796 -16.34 19.27 -28.45
C ALA A 796 -17.50 20.01 -27.80
N GLY A 797 -17.56 21.33 -27.95
CA GLY A 797 -18.65 22.11 -27.36
C GLY A 797 -18.55 23.60 -27.59
N SER A 798 -19.71 24.28 -27.70
CA SER A 798 -19.83 25.72 -27.98
C SER A 798 -19.35 26.66 -26.87
N VAL A 799 -18.95 26.09 -25.73
CA VAL A 799 -18.18 26.76 -24.69
C VAL A 799 -17.02 25.83 -24.31
N PRO A 800 -15.75 26.19 -24.62
CA PRO A 800 -14.61 25.27 -24.49
C PRO A 800 -14.41 24.70 -23.08
N THR A 801 -14.76 25.47 -22.06
CA THR A 801 -14.33 25.27 -20.67
C THR A 801 -15.23 24.42 -19.81
N PHE A 802 -16.45 24.16 -20.25
CA PHE A 802 -17.40 23.46 -19.40
C PHE A 802 -17.32 21.94 -19.55
N SER A 803 -16.91 21.30 -18.46
CA SER A 803 -16.85 19.85 -18.31
C SER A 803 -17.65 19.38 -17.10
N THR A 804 -18.18 20.30 -16.29
CA THR A 804 -18.85 19.98 -15.02
C THR A 804 -20.30 20.46 -15.01
N ILE A 805 -21.22 19.66 -14.50
CA ILE A 805 -22.63 20.03 -14.30
C ILE A 805 -22.78 20.37 -12.81
N PRO A 806 -22.97 21.64 -12.43
CA PRO A 806 -23.03 22.07 -11.04
C PRO A 806 -24.06 21.29 -10.20
N THR A 807 -23.88 21.32 -8.88
CA THR A 807 -24.88 20.83 -7.92
C THR A 807 -26.25 21.39 -8.28
N SER A 808 -27.31 20.57 -8.27
CA SER A 808 -28.69 20.98 -8.57
C SER A 808 -28.92 21.62 -9.96
N GLN A 809 -27.97 21.55 -10.90
CA GLN A 809 -28.16 22.03 -12.28
C GLN A 809 -28.87 20.95 -13.09
N ALA A 810 -29.93 21.34 -13.79
CA ALA A 810 -30.55 20.51 -14.82
C ALA A 810 -30.02 20.84 -16.22
N PHE A 811 -30.00 19.83 -17.08
CA PHE A 811 -29.49 19.83 -18.44
C PHE A 811 -30.38 18.97 -19.33
N PHE A 812 -30.42 19.31 -20.61
CA PHE A 812 -31.11 18.50 -21.61
C PHE A 812 -30.22 17.38 -22.12
N ILE A 813 -30.85 16.24 -22.36
CA ILE A 813 -30.28 15.10 -23.09
C ILE A 813 -31.33 14.56 -24.05
N ARG A 814 -30.90 13.97 -25.17
CA ARG A 814 -31.82 13.49 -26.21
C ARG A 814 -31.89 11.97 -26.28
N SER A 815 -33.08 11.41 -26.11
CA SER A 815 -33.42 10.02 -26.40
C SER A 815 -33.45 9.77 -27.91
N THR A 816 -32.88 8.64 -28.34
CA THR A 816 -32.79 8.25 -29.75
C THR A 816 -33.65 7.02 -30.09
N GLY A 817 -34.30 6.40 -29.10
CA GLY A 817 -35.15 5.23 -29.29
C GLY A 817 -35.94 4.85 -28.04
N THR A 818 -36.86 3.89 -28.18
CA THR A 818 -37.69 3.39 -27.08
C THR A 818 -36.86 2.72 -25.99
N GLY A 819 -37.28 2.87 -24.73
CA GLY A 819 -36.55 2.31 -23.58
C GLY A 819 -35.24 3.03 -23.30
N ALA A 820 -35.16 4.32 -23.65
CA ALA A 820 -34.00 5.16 -23.39
C ALA A 820 -33.71 5.26 -21.89
N SER A 821 -32.43 5.18 -21.54
CA SER A 821 -31.98 5.34 -20.17
C SER A 821 -30.57 5.93 -20.07
N LEU A 822 -30.34 6.67 -18.99
CA LEU A 822 -29.06 7.26 -18.65
C LEU A 822 -28.69 6.83 -17.23
N THR A 823 -27.51 6.24 -17.04
CA THR A 823 -26.92 6.05 -15.71
C THR A 823 -25.98 7.22 -15.42
N ILE A 824 -26.32 8.02 -14.42
CA ILE A 824 -25.44 9.03 -13.82
C ILE A 824 -24.58 8.32 -12.78
N PRO A 825 -23.26 8.18 -13.00
CA PRO A 825 -22.43 7.38 -12.11
C PRO A 825 -21.91 8.22 -10.93
N ALA A 826 -21.73 7.57 -9.78
CA ALA A 826 -21.21 8.21 -8.58
C ALA A 826 -19.72 8.62 -8.71
N ASP A 827 -18.97 7.99 -9.64
CA ASP A 827 -17.58 8.34 -9.93
C ASP A 827 -17.42 9.58 -10.82
N ALA A 828 -18.51 10.09 -11.41
CA ALA A 828 -18.51 11.38 -12.10
C ALA A 828 -18.54 12.56 -11.11
N ARG A 829 -18.82 12.34 -9.82
CA ARG A 829 -18.78 13.40 -8.80
C ARG A 829 -17.38 13.99 -8.73
N THR A 830 -17.31 15.30 -8.86
CA THR A 830 -16.06 16.06 -8.81
C THR A 830 -16.22 17.23 -7.87
N VAL A 831 -15.10 17.81 -7.46
CA VAL A 831 -15.09 19.10 -6.78
C VAL A 831 -15.08 20.23 -7.82
N HIS A 832 -15.45 21.43 -7.37
CA HIS A 832 -15.69 22.60 -8.22
C HIS A 832 -14.48 22.98 -9.07
N LYS A 833 -14.70 23.13 -10.37
CA LYS A 833 -13.98 24.10 -11.19
C LYS A 833 -14.61 25.47 -10.93
N ASP A 834 -13.93 26.58 -11.15
CA ASP A 834 -14.36 27.97 -10.89
C ASP A 834 -15.69 28.44 -11.56
N GLN A 835 -16.51 27.50 -12.02
CA GLN A 835 -17.75 27.68 -12.72
C GLN A 835 -18.93 27.81 -11.75
N LEU A 836 -19.31 29.08 -11.52
CA LEU A 836 -20.65 29.45 -11.07
C LEU A 836 -21.70 28.73 -11.92
N TYR A 837 -22.85 28.35 -11.32
CA TYR A 837 -24.07 27.96 -12.05
C TYR A 837 -24.13 28.71 -13.39
N TYR A 838 -24.20 28.00 -14.53
CA TYR A 838 -23.82 28.53 -15.85
C TYR A 838 -24.35 29.94 -16.13
N LYS A 839 -23.53 30.94 -15.79
CA LYS A 839 -23.81 32.38 -15.92
C LYS A 839 -22.55 33.19 -16.26
N GLY A 840 -21.49 32.53 -16.71
CA GLY A 840 -20.27 33.18 -17.20
C GLY A 840 -19.50 32.33 -18.21
N ARG A 841 -18.62 32.98 -18.97
CA ARG A 841 -17.73 32.40 -19.99
C ARG A 841 -16.32 32.27 -19.41
N ASP A 842 -15.84 31.05 -19.19
CA ASP A 842 -14.42 30.82 -18.92
C ASP A 842 -13.65 30.62 -20.23
N GLU A 843 -12.47 31.22 -20.33
CA GLU A 843 -11.51 31.03 -21.43
C GLU A 843 -10.49 29.96 -21.05
N GLY A 844 -10.52 28.83 -21.75
CA GLY A 844 -9.60 27.72 -21.54
C GLY A 844 -9.49 26.85 -22.78
N ILE A 845 -8.38 26.13 -22.88
CA ILE A 845 -8.00 25.31 -24.03
C ILE A 845 -8.99 24.15 -24.17
N SER A 846 -9.49 23.92 -25.39
CA SER A 846 -10.36 22.78 -25.71
C SER A 846 -9.56 21.48 -25.68
N ASP A 847 -9.89 20.55 -24.79
CA ASP A 847 -9.35 19.16 -24.74
C ASP A 847 -9.98 18.24 -25.82
N TYR A 848 -10.43 18.81 -26.94
CA TYR A 848 -11.04 18.07 -28.04
C TYR A 848 -9.92 17.58 -28.99
N PRO A 849 -9.76 16.26 -29.17
CA PRO A 849 -8.58 15.69 -29.83
C PRO A 849 -8.69 15.64 -31.37
N ALA A 850 -9.53 16.48 -31.98
CA ALA A 850 -9.74 16.51 -33.43
C ALA A 850 -9.34 17.87 -34.01
N ASP A 851 -9.03 17.89 -35.30
CA ASP A 851 -8.91 19.11 -36.08
C ASP A 851 -10.33 19.64 -36.36
N TYR A 852 -10.61 20.94 -36.19
CA TYR A 852 -11.95 21.47 -36.43
C TYR A 852 -11.99 22.93 -36.86
N VAL A 853 -13.07 23.28 -37.55
CA VAL A 853 -13.47 24.67 -37.86
C VAL A 853 -14.78 25.00 -37.17
N ILE A 854 -14.88 26.24 -36.67
CA ILE A 854 -16.15 26.79 -36.19
C ILE A 854 -16.66 27.76 -37.25
N VAL A 855 -17.85 27.50 -37.77
CA VAL A 855 -18.55 28.37 -38.71
C VAL A 855 -19.57 29.15 -37.90
N LYS A 856 -19.40 30.47 -37.83
CA LYS A 856 -20.28 31.38 -37.08
C LYS A 856 -21.07 32.23 -38.03
N VAL A 857 -22.35 32.41 -37.75
CA VAL A 857 -23.19 33.39 -38.43
C VAL A 857 -23.64 34.45 -37.43
N SER A 858 -23.68 35.70 -37.84
CA SER A 858 -24.20 36.79 -37.01
C SER A 858 -24.95 37.84 -37.83
N ASN A 859 -25.83 38.57 -37.15
CA ASN A 859 -26.45 39.80 -37.63
C ASN A 859 -26.31 40.90 -36.54
N GLU A 860 -27.08 41.98 -36.62
CA GLU A 860 -27.06 43.06 -35.61
C GLU A 860 -27.61 42.63 -34.23
N GLN A 861 -28.35 41.52 -34.14
CA GLN A 861 -29.10 41.07 -32.95
C GLN A 861 -28.49 39.82 -32.31
N ASP A 862 -28.18 38.79 -33.09
CA ASP A 862 -27.76 37.47 -32.62
C ASP A 862 -26.58 36.87 -33.39
N GLU A 863 -26.00 35.83 -32.78
CA GLU A 863 -25.04 34.93 -33.38
C GLU A 863 -25.43 33.46 -33.16
N ASP A 864 -25.00 32.60 -34.07
CA ASP A 864 -25.11 31.14 -33.96
C ASP A 864 -23.90 30.45 -34.61
N GLU A 865 -23.65 29.20 -34.25
CA GLU A 865 -22.49 28.47 -34.74
C GLU A 865 -22.76 26.99 -35.03
N VAL A 866 -21.96 26.44 -35.95
CA VAL A 866 -21.83 25.01 -36.21
C VAL A 866 -20.37 24.63 -36.28
N TRP A 867 -20.03 23.46 -35.74
CA TRP A 867 -18.67 22.93 -35.76
C TRP A 867 -18.56 21.83 -36.80
N ILE A 868 -17.43 21.78 -37.51
CA ILE A 868 -17.09 20.70 -38.45
C ILE A 868 -15.70 20.20 -38.06
N SER A 869 -15.58 18.90 -37.82
CA SER A 869 -14.35 18.31 -37.26
C SER A 869 -13.91 17.04 -37.99
N PHE A 870 -12.63 16.71 -37.88
CA PHE A 870 -11.98 15.62 -38.60
C PHE A 870 -11.02 14.84 -37.70
N ASN A 871 -11.23 13.53 -37.54
CA ASN A 871 -10.21 12.60 -37.02
C ASN A 871 -10.53 11.14 -37.39
N GLU A 872 -9.73 10.19 -36.89
CA GLU A 872 -9.85 8.75 -37.19
C GLU A 872 -11.13 8.07 -36.67
N TYR A 873 -11.88 8.71 -35.77
CA TYR A 873 -13.11 8.21 -35.17
C TYR A 873 -14.38 8.61 -35.92
N GLY A 874 -14.29 9.53 -36.90
CA GLY A 874 -15.42 9.96 -37.70
C GLY A 874 -15.80 8.99 -38.83
N THR A 875 -17.09 8.96 -39.16
CA THR A 875 -17.69 8.19 -40.24
C THR A 875 -18.53 9.07 -41.16
N GLU A 876 -19.14 8.48 -42.20
CA GLU A 876 -20.10 9.20 -43.05
C GLU A 876 -21.50 9.30 -42.41
N GLY A 877 -21.76 8.62 -41.30
CA GLY A 877 -23.04 8.64 -40.58
C GLY A 877 -22.97 9.47 -39.30
N PHE A 878 -23.98 9.38 -38.44
CA PHE A 878 -23.95 10.03 -37.12
C PHE A 878 -23.19 9.18 -36.08
N ASP A 879 -22.08 9.70 -35.60
CA ASP A 879 -21.18 9.16 -34.59
C ASP A 879 -21.52 9.69 -33.20
N ASN A 880 -22.40 8.98 -32.50
CA ASN A 880 -22.87 9.37 -31.17
C ASN A 880 -21.71 9.58 -30.17
N GLY A 881 -21.63 10.78 -29.59
CA GLY A 881 -20.55 11.19 -28.68
C GLY A 881 -19.45 12.01 -29.36
N TRP A 882 -19.43 12.03 -30.69
CA TRP A 882 -18.60 12.91 -31.52
C TRP A 882 -19.43 13.93 -32.28
N ASP A 883 -20.60 13.55 -32.76
CA ASP A 883 -21.62 14.43 -33.32
C ASP A 883 -22.56 15.01 -32.26
N ALA A 884 -23.20 16.13 -32.59
CA ALA A 884 -24.23 16.74 -31.76
C ALA A 884 -25.41 17.24 -32.58
N THR A 885 -26.61 16.80 -32.21
CA THR A 885 -27.87 17.38 -32.72
C THR A 885 -28.00 18.84 -32.26
N LYS A 886 -28.49 19.71 -33.14
CA LYS A 886 -28.82 21.08 -32.77
C LYS A 886 -30.09 21.13 -31.93
N MET A 887 -29.98 21.71 -30.74
CA MET A 887 -31.13 22.18 -29.99
C MET A 887 -31.43 23.61 -30.42
N PHE A 888 -32.48 23.79 -31.22
CA PHE A 888 -32.83 25.11 -31.73
C PHE A 888 -33.32 26.04 -30.61
N ASN A 889 -32.92 27.30 -30.69
CA ASN A 889 -33.43 28.36 -29.83
C ASN A 889 -34.49 29.16 -30.58
N SER A 890 -35.73 29.17 -30.09
CA SER A 890 -36.85 29.88 -30.74
C SER A 890 -36.70 31.39 -30.72
N TYR A 891 -35.81 31.93 -29.89
CA TYR A 891 -35.53 33.37 -29.82
C TYR A 891 -34.46 33.82 -30.80
N ASN A 892 -33.66 32.90 -31.35
CA ASN A 892 -32.59 33.25 -32.27
C ASN A 892 -33.14 33.83 -33.57
N THR A 893 -32.56 34.95 -34.00
CA THR A 893 -32.87 35.56 -35.30
C THR A 893 -32.06 34.99 -36.45
N VAL A 894 -31.04 34.20 -36.17
CA VAL A 894 -30.23 33.42 -37.13
C VAL A 894 -30.03 32.00 -36.63
N SER A 895 -30.02 31.03 -37.54
CA SER A 895 -29.71 29.64 -37.23
C SER A 895 -28.81 29.02 -38.29
N LEU A 896 -27.80 28.29 -37.85
CA LEU A 896 -26.84 27.57 -38.67
C LEU A 896 -26.79 26.10 -38.25
N TYR A 897 -26.89 25.17 -39.20
CA TYR A 897 -26.87 23.75 -38.92
C TYR A 897 -26.37 22.92 -40.11
N VAL A 898 -25.88 21.71 -39.83
CA VAL A 898 -25.56 20.72 -40.87
C VAL A 898 -26.72 19.71 -40.94
N PRO A 899 -27.43 19.61 -42.07
CA PRO A 899 -28.46 18.58 -42.23
C PRO A 899 -27.81 17.23 -42.53
N LYS A 900 -28.14 16.21 -41.72
CA LYS A 900 -27.60 14.85 -41.87
C LYS A 900 -28.67 13.82 -41.53
N GLU A 901 -28.92 12.92 -42.48
CA GLU A 901 -29.96 11.90 -42.37
C GLU A 901 -31.34 12.51 -42.01
N THR A 902 -31.83 12.31 -40.78
CA THR A 902 -33.09 12.86 -40.26
C THR A 902 -32.87 13.85 -39.12
N ARG A 903 -31.67 14.45 -39.02
CA ARG A 903 -31.26 15.34 -37.93
C ARG A 903 -30.59 16.59 -38.49
N ASP A 904 -30.71 17.66 -37.72
CA ASP A 904 -29.94 18.88 -37.90
C ASP A 904 -28.88 18.94 -36.80
N GLN A 905 -27.62 19.12 -37.16
CA GLN A 905 -26.49 19.07 -36.25
C GLN A 905 -25.89 20.46 -35.96
N CYS A 906 -25.45 20.66 -34.72
CA CYS A 906 -24.56 21.75 -34.33
C CYS A 906 -23.08 21.33 -34.33
N LEU A 907 -22.80 20.03 -34.49
CA LEU A 907 -21.47 19.48 -34.75
C LEU A 907 -21.59 18.28 -35.69
N GLU A 908 -20.83 18.35 -36.79
CA GLU A 908 -20.57 17.24 -37.70
C GLU A 908 -19.11 16.77 -37.54
N HIS A 909 -18.92 15.49 -37.25
CA HIS A 909 -17.65 14.82 -37.09
C HIS A 909 -17.38 13.86 -38.23
N LEU A 910 -16.30 14.09 -38.96
CA LEU A 910 -16.00 13.40 -40.21
C LEU A 910 -14.70 12.60 -40.13
N PRO A 911 -14.50 11.61 -41.03
CA PRO A 911 -13.22 10.91 -41.17
C PRO A 911 -12.06 11.88 -41.42
N PRO A 912 -10.79 11.44 -41.25
CA PRO A 912 -9.64 12.29 -41.51
C PRO A 912 -9.66 12.84 -42.94
N LEU A 913 -9.28 14.11 -43.10
CA LEU A 913 -9.03 14.66 -44.44
C LEU A 913 -7.79 13.98 -45.03
N GLU A 914 -7.97 13.26 -46.13
CA GLU A 914 -6.87 12.67 -46.90
C GLU A 914 -6.29 13.69 -47.90
N PRO A 915 -4.98 13.63 -48.21
CA PRO A 915 -4.41 14.50 -49.21
C PRO A 915 -5.05 14.28 -50.59
N GLU A 916 -5.29 15.36 -51.33
CA GLU A 916 -5.93 15.34 -52.65
C GLU A 916 -7.42 14.92 -52.65
N GLU A 917 -8.04 14.76 -51.48
CA GLU A 917 -9.50 14.62 -51.33
C GLU A 917 -10.17 16.00 -51.20
N GLU A 918 -11.28 16.19 -51.91
CA GLU A 918 -12.21 17.29 -51.67
C GLU A 918 -13.36 16.78 -50.80
N ARG A 919 -13.52 17.36 -49.61
CA ARG A 919 -14.65 17.12 -48.72
C ARG A 919 -15.59 18.31 -48.76
N ILE A 920 -16.87 18.07 -49.05
CA ILE A 920 -17.89 19.12 -49.13
C ILE A 920 -18.92 18.89 -48.03
N VAL A 921 -19.12 19.90 -47.17
CA VAL A 921 -20.13 19.87 -46.11
C VAL A 921 -21.22 20.88 -46.43
N ALA A 922 -22.48 20.43 -46.40
CA ALA A 922 -23.64 21.31 -46.53
C ALA A 922 -23.92 22.00 -45.20
N VAL A 923 -24.06 23.32 -45.25
CA VAL A 923 -24.38 24.14 -44.08
C VAL A 923 -25.63 24.95 -44.41
N ASN A 924 -26.72 24.64 -43.72
CA ASN A 924 -28.00 25.31 -43.86
C ASN A 924 -28.04 26.56 -43.00
N PHE A 925 -28.68 27.60 -43.53
CA PHE A 925 -28.84 28.90 -42.86
C PHE A 925 -30.30 29.36 -42.89
N GLU A 926 -30.82 29.70 -41.72
CA GLU A 926 -32.16 30.27 -41.55
C GLU A 926 -32.08 31.61 -40.81
N THR A 927 -33.02 32.51 -41.09
CA THR A 927 -33.14 33.77 -40.36
C THR A 927 -34.59 34.20 -40.21
N THR A 928 -34.91 34.88 -39.11
CA THR A 928 -36.23 35.48 -38.87
C THR A 928 -36.25 36.99 -39.18
N ILE A 929 -35.12 37.56 -39.60
CA ILE A 929 -35.01 38.97 -40.00
C ILE A 929 -34.41 39.11 -41.41
N ASP A 930 -35.00 39.97 -42.21
CA ASP A 930 -34.46 40.34 -43.52
C ASP A 930 -33.32 41.35 -43.35
N GLY A 931 -32.18 41.16 -44.02
CA GLY A 931 -31.07 42.11 -43.88
C GLY A 931 -29.71 41.57 -44.26
N GLU A 932 -28.68 42.28 -43.79
CA GLU A 932 -27.28 41.89 -43.92
C GLU A 932 -26.89 40.94 -42.78
N HIS A 933 -26.18 39.87 -43.14
CA HIS A 933 -25.67 38.84 -42.24
C HIS A 933 -24.21 38.59 -42.57
N THR A 934 -23.46 38.08 -41.59
CA THR A 934 -22.04 37.78 -41.73
C THR A 934 -21.76 36.34 -41.33
N LEU A 935 -21.09 35.59 -42.20
CA LEU A 935 -20.46 34.31 -41.88
C LEU A 935 -18.98 34.53 -41.57
N ALA A 936 -18.48 33.95 -40.49
CA ALA A 936 -17.08 33.99 -40.09
C ALA A 936 -16.58 32.59 -39.73
N LEU A 937 -15.40 32.20 -40.22
CA LEU A 937 -14.79 30.90 -39.90
C LEU A 937 -13.60 31.07 -38.94
N ASP A 938 -13.66 30.37 -37.82
CA ASP A 938 -12.52 30.16 -36.93
C ASP A 938 -11.80 28.87 -37.31
N MET A 939 -10.61 29.01 -37.88
CA MET A 939 -9.78 27.91 -38.39
C MET A 939 -8.53 27.67 -37.53
N THR A 940 -8.47 28.26 -36.33
CA THR A 940 -7.29 28.16 -35.44
C THR A 940 -6.94 26.72 -35.04
N HIS A 941 -7.90 25.80 -35.16
CA HIS A 941 -7.78 24.38 -34.85
C HIS A 941 -7.69 23.48 -36.10
N LEU A 942 -7.44 24.06 -37.28
CA LEU A 942 -7.17 23.29 -38.50
C LEU A 942 -5.71 23.44 -38.95
N PRO A 943 -5.07 22.36 -39.46
CA PRO A 943 -3.74 22.44 -40.06
C PRO A 943 -3.70 23.44 -41.22
N ASP A 944 -2.61 24.22 -41.33
CA ASP A 944 -2.42 25.22 -42.39
C ASP A 944 -2.44 24.65 -43.81
N VAL A 945 -2.23 23.34 -43.95
CA VAL A 945 -2.25 22.62 -45.24
C VAL A 945 -3.66 22.37 -45.80
N VAL A 946 -4.71 22.72 -45.04
CA VAL A 946 -6.12 22.60 -45.45
C VAL A 946 -6.59 23.93 -46.06
N GLU A 947 -6.86 23.92 -47.36
CA GLU A 947 -7.60 24.97 -48.05
C GLU A 947 -9.10 24.86 -47.74
N ILE A 948 -9.75 26.01 -47.52
CA ILE A 948 -11.19 26.08 -47.22
C ILE A 948 -11.83 27.10 -48.13
N THR A 949 -12.88 26.69 -48.86
CA THR A 949 -13.67 27.58 -49.73
C THR A 949 -15.14 27.51 -49.34
N LEU A 950 -15.75 28.68 -49.15
CA LEU A 950 -17.20 28.83 -48.96
C LEU A 950 -17.88 29.02 -50.33
N GLU A 951 -18.88 28.22 -50.62
CA GLU A 951 -19.82 28.38 -51.74
C GLU A 951 -21.14 28.94 -51.22
N ASP A 952 -21.61 30.08 -51.76
CA ASP A 952 -22.99 30.54 -51.61
C ASP A 952 -23.78 30.13 -52.87
N LEU A 953 -24.70 29.16 -52.70
CA LEU A 953 -25.50 28.60 -53.80
C LEU A 953 -26.53 29.60 -54.34
N LYS A 954 -26.99 30.55 -53.53
CA LYS A 954 -27.98 31.56 -53.93
C LYS A 954 -27.36 32.57 -54.89
N TYR A 955 -26.14 33.01 -54.59
CA TYR A 955 -25.41 33.94 -55.45
C TYR A 955 -24.47 33.27 -56.45
N ASN A 956 -24.29 31.94 -56.34
CA ASN A 956 -23.32 31.17 -57.11
C ASN A 956 -21.91 31.80 -57.00
N GLN A 957 -21.50 32.10 -55.77
CA GLN A 957 -20.23 32.73 -55.42
C GLN A 957 -19.34 31.80 -54.62
N MET A 958 -18.03 31.87 -54.86
CA MET A 958 -17.01 31.13 -54.13
C MET A 958 -16.04 32.11 -53.47
N GLN A 959 -15.74 31.93 -52.19
CA GLN A 959 -14.75 32.69 -51.44
C GLN A 959 -13.77 31.76 -50.71
N SER A 960 -12.47 31.98 -50.88
CA SER A 960 -11.47 31.29 -50.07
C SER A 960 -11.39 31.92 -48.68
N MET A 961 -11.64 31.09 -47.66
CA MET A 961 -11.76 31.54 -46.28
C MET A 961 -10.41 31.71 -45.58
N ARG A 962 -9.32 31.24 -46.21
CA ARG A 962 -7.94 31.49 -45.76
C ARG A 962 -7.45 32.91 -46.07
N TYR A 963 -7.99 33.55 -47.11
CA TYR A 963 -7.62 34.93 -47.47
C TYR A 963 -8.52 35.96 -46.79
N ASP A 964 -9.82 35.68 -46.74
CA ASP A 964 -10.79 36.47 -46.01
C ASP A 964 -11.74 35.51 -45.31
N SER A 965 -11.58 35.38 -43.99
CA SER A 965 -12.37 34.45 -43.18
C SER A 965 -13.78 34.95 -42.90
N VAL A 966 -14.17 36.11 -43.45
CA VAL A 966 -15.46 36.76 -43.25
C VAL A 966 -16.18 36.93 -44.58
N TYR A 967 -17.45 36.52 -44.65
CA TYR A 967 -18.31 36.66 -45.81
C TYR A 967 -19.62 37.34 -45.43
N THR A 968 -19.85 38.54 -45.96
CA THR A 968 -21.09 39.32 -45.73
C THR A 968 -22.06 39.12 -46.89
N PHE A 969 -23.33 38.89 -46.57
CA PHE A 969 -24.38 38.62 -47.56
C PHE A 969 -25.73 39.17 -47.10
N VAL A 970 -26.68 39.28 -48.03
CA VAL A 970 -28.07 39.63 -47.72
C VAL A 970 -28.93 38.36 -47.70
N ALA A 971 -29.79 38.23 -46.71
CA ALA A 971 -30.77 37.15 -46.62
C ALA A 971 -32.16 37.66 -46.26
N PHE A 972 -33.16 36.84 -46.62
CA PHE A 972 -34.58 37.08 -46.33
C PHE A 972 -35.17 35.85 -45.64
N THR A 973 -36.19 36.10 -44.83
CA THR A 973 -36.96 35.08 -44.08
C THR A 973 -37.58 33.97 -44.93
N GLU A 974 -37.79 34.21 -46.23
CA GLU A 974 -38.35 33.23 -47.17
C GLU A 974 -37.28 32.51 -48.01
N ASP A 975 -35.98 32.77 -47.78
CA ASP A 975 -34.90 32.11 -48.52
C ASP A 975 -34.85 30.60 -48.24
N ASP A 976 -34.39 29.82 -49.22
CA ASP A 976 -34.14 28.39 -49.05
C ASP A 976 -33.00 28.18 -48.02
N PRO A 977 -33.23 27.39 -46.95
CA PRO A 977 -32.21 27.10 -45.95
C PRO A 977 -30.96 26.43 -46.53
N ASP A 978 -31.08 25.65 -47.61
CA ASP A 978 -29.96 24.97 -48.27
C ASP A 978 -29.10 25.97 -49.09
N ARG A 979 -28.23 26.70 -48.40
CA ARG A 979 -27.51 27.85 -48.98
C ARG A 979 -26.02 27.67 -49.13
N PHE A 980 -25.32 27.10 -48.16
CA PHE A 980 -23.86 27.12 -48.13
C PHE A 980 -23.25 25.73 -48.33
N ARG A 981 -22.12 25.68 -49.05
CA ARG A 981 -21.21 24.53 -49.04
C ARG A 981 -19.85 24.98 -48.54
N ILE A 982 -19.23 24.16 -47.69
CA ILE A 982 -17.86 24.37 -47.24
C ILE A 982 -17.00 23.26 -47.82
N HIS A 983 -16.07 23.65 -48.67
CA HIS A 983 -15.13 22.77 -49.36
C HIS A 983 -13.82 22.74 -48.59
N PHE A 984 -13.39 21.55 -48.17
CA PHE A 984 -12.11 21.30 -47.53
C PHE A 984 -11.22 20.52 -48.49
N ASN A 985 -10.02 21.03 -48.74
CA ASN A 985 -9.02 20.39 -49.59
C ASN A 985 -7.67 20.34 -48.86
N LYS A 986 -7.16 19.14 -48.56
CA LYS A 986 -5.86 18.97 -47.89
C LYS A 986 -4.74 18.79 -48.91
N THR A 987 -3.68 19.58 -48.77
CA THR A 987 -2.51 19.53 -49.66
C THR A 987 -1.33 18.78 -49.04
N THR A 988 -0.52 18.09 -49.86
CA THR A 988 0.65 17.31 -49.42
C THR A 988 1.91 18.14 -49.14
N THR A 989 1.93 19.42 -49.51
CA THR A 989 3.12 20.27 -49.42
C THR A 989 2.82 21.53 -48.64
N GLY A 990 3.46 21.71 -47.48
CA GLY A 990 3.48 22.98 -46.73
C GLY A 990 4.26 24.09 -47.44
N ILE A 991 4.07 24.23 -48.75
CA ILE A 991 4.47 25.43 -49.47
C ILE A 991 3.42 26.47 -49.07
N GLU A 992 3.82 27.43 -48.23
CA GLU A 992 3.06 28.65 -47.99
C GLU A 992 2.43 29.10 -49.30
N PHE A 993 1.10 29.19 -49.34
CA PHE A 993 0.43 29.86 -50.44
C PHE A 993 1.06 31.25 -50.56
N PRO A 994 1.74 31.59 -51.67
CA PRO A 994 2.32 32.91 -51.79
C PRO A 994 1.17 33.90 -51.67
N GLU A 995 1.26 34.80 -50.69
CA GLU A 995 0.25 35.83 -50.48
C GLU A 995 -0.17 36.44 -51.82
N PRO A 996 -1.44 36.29 -52.23
CA PRO A 996 -1.96 37.14 -53.28
C PRO A 996 -2.00 38.55 -52.71
N ALA A 997 -1.06 39.38 -53.15
CA ALA A 997 -1.04 40.79 -52.84
C ALA A 997 -2.44 41.40 -53.06
N PRO A 998 -2.89 42.32 -52.19
CA PRO A 998 -4.27 42.76 -52.09
C PRO A 998 -4.83 43.22 -53.43
N VAL A 999 -6.06 42.77 -53.68
CA VAL A 999 -6.86 42.97 -54.89
C VAL A 999 -6.88 44.45 -55.28
N THR A 1000 -6.05 44.83 -56.25
CA THR A 1000 -6.32 46.00 -57.10
C THR A 1000 -5.96 45.71 -58.56
N LYS A 1001 -7.01 45.43 -59.34
CA LYS A 1001 -7.14 45.54 -60.81
C LYS A 1001 -6.36 44.55 -61.71
N SER A 1002 -7.16 43.75 -62.44
CA SER A 1002 -6.87 42.95 -63.65
C SER A 1002 -5.86 41.81 -63.49
N SER A 1003 -6.35 40.61 -63.18
CA SER A 1003 -5.53 39.40 -63.12
C SER A 1003 -5.11 38.99 -64.54
N VAL A 1004 -3.79 38.99 -64.79
CA VAL A 1004 -3.20 38.34 -65.97
C VAL A 1004 -2.31 37.23 -65.47
N GLN A 1005 -2.71 35.99 -65.74
CA GLN A 1005 -1.95 34.79 -65.40
C GLN A 1005 -1.16 34.33 -66.62
N ILE A 1006 0.12 34.04 -66.42
CA ILE A 1006 1.03 33.59 -67.47
C ILE A 1006 1.63 32.26 -67.04
N TYR A 1007 1.41 31.20 -67.82
CA TYR A 1007 1.97 29.88 -67.55
C TYR A 1007 2.41 29.21 -68.85
N ALA A 1008 3.13 28.09 -68.75
CA ALA A 1008 3.52 27.30 -69.91
C ALA A 1008 3.04 25.85 -69.75
N TYR A 1009 2.60 25.27 -70.86
CA TYR A 1009 2.27 23.86 -70.96
C TYR A 1009 2.74 23.33 -72.31
N GLU A 1010 3.54 22.26 -72.27
CA GLU A 1010 4.35 21.78 -73.39
C GLU A 1010 5.18 22.91 -74.02
N LYS A 1011 5.17 23.04 -75.36
CA LYS A 1011 5.90 24.08 -76.12
C LYS A 1011 5.10 25.36 -76.32
N ASN A 1012 4.18 25.68 -75.42
CA ASN A 1012 3.31 26.83 -75.55
C ASN A 1012 3.27 27.65 -74.27
N ILE A 1013 3.24 28.96 -74.44
CA ILE A 1013 2.94 29.93 -73.39
C ILE A 1013 1.44 30.25 -73.46
N TYR A 1014 0.79 30.29 -72.30
CA TYR A 1014 -0.60 30.65 -72.15
C TYR A 1014 -0.70 31.92 -71.31
N ILE A 1015 -1.50 32.88 -71.80
CA ILE A 1015 -1.79 34.14 -71.11
C ILE A 1015 -3.30 34.19 -70.92
N LYS A 1016 -3.74 34.00 -69.68
CA LYS A 1016 -5.14 34.11 -69.28
C LYS A 1016 -5.36 35.51 -68.70
N LYS A 1017 -6.38 36.20 -69.19
CA LYS A 1017 -6.75 37.55 -68.72
C LYS A 1017 -8.25 37.66 -68.57
N GLU A 1018 -8.69 38.45 -67.60
CA GLU A 1018 -10.13 38.75 -67.40
C GLU A 1018 -10.64 39.84 -68.35
N ASP A 1019 -9.82 40.82 -68.71
CA ASP A 1019 -10.18 41.85 -69.69
C ASP A 1019 -9.88 41.38 -71.12
N ILE A 1020 -10.89 40.78 -71.75
CA ILE A 1020 -10.85 40.33 -73.13
C ILE A 1020 -10.49 41.46 -74.12
N ASN A 1021 -10.83 42.71 -73.84
CA ASN A 1021 -10.61 43.85 -74.75
C ASN A 1021 -9.27 44.57 -74.53
N ALA A 1022 -8.50 44.16 -73.53
CA ALA A 1022 -7.19 44.76 -73.24
C ALA A 1022 -6.29 44.71 -74.49
N SER A 1023 -5.85 45.90 -74.93
CA SER A 1023 -4.95 46.11 -76.06
C SER A 1023 -3.53 46.32 -75.55
N GLY A 1024 -2.55 45.76 -76.25
CA GLY A 1024 -1.19 45.73 -75.75
C GLY A 1024 -0.27 44.82 -76.54
N LYS A 1025 0.92 44.52 -76.01
CA LYS A 1025 1.88 43.60 -76.62
C LYS A 1025 2.42 42.59 -75.62
N VAL A 1026 2.74 41.41 -76.13
CA VAL A 1026 3.46 40.36 -75.43
C VAL A 1026 4.89 40.30 -75.96
N LEU A 1027 5.85 40.34 -75.05
CA LEU A 1027 7.28 40.21 -75.32
C LEU A 1027 7.81 38.97 -74.60
N VAL A 1028 8.57 38.13 -75.29
CA VAL A 1028 9.17 36.92 -74.75
C VAL A 1028 10.68 37.03 -74.90
N TYR A 1029 11.41 36.87 -73.80
CA TYR A 1029 12.86 36.93 -73.75
C TYR A 1029 13.44 35.59 -73.30
N ASP A 1030 14.65 35.28 -73.76
CA ASP A 1030 15.47 34.26 -73.14
C ASP A 1030 16.14 34.79 -71.85
N LEU A 1031 16.77 33.90 -71.08
CA LEU A 1031 17.45 34.28 -69.83
C LEU A 1031 18.65 35.22 -70.03
N TYR A 1032 19.14 35.40 -71.26
CA TYR A 1032 20.20 36.35 -71.58
C TYR A 1032 19.65 37.73 -71.99
N GLY A 1033 18.32 37.91 -71.92
CA GLY A 1033 17.65 39.17 -72.26
C GLY A 1033 17.48 39.41 -73.76
N ARG A 1034 17.72 38.40 -74.60
CA ARG A 1034 17.47 38.51 -76.05
C ARG A 1034 15.99 38.28 -76.32
N GLU A 1035 15.39 39.15 -77.13
CA GLU A 1035 13.99 39.01 -77.53
C GLU A 1035 13.83 37.79 -78.45
N VAL A 1036 13.01 36.84 -78.01
CA VAL A 1036 12.69 35.59 -78.71
C VAL A 1036 11.46 35.78 -79.58
N LEU A 1037 10.46 36.53 -79.10
CA LEU A 1037 9.22 36.79 -79.80
C LEU A 1037 8.55 38.07 -79.28
N ALA A 1038 7.93 38.83 -80.17
CA ALA A 1038 7.08 39.96 -79.84
C ALA A 1038 5.81 39.93 -80.71
N GLN A 1039 4.64 40.04 -80.08
CA GLN A 1039 3.37 40.09 -80.80
C GLN A 1039 2.31 40.92 -80.06
N GLN A 1040 1.24 41.29 -80.76
CA GLN A 1040 0.12 42.01 -80.14
C GLN A 1040 -0.65 41.09 -79.20
N LEU A 1041 -1.16 41.64 -78.10
CA LEU A 1041 -2.04 40.96 -77.17
C LEU A 1041 -3.40 40.75 -77.85
N GLU A 1042 -3.84 39.49 -77.93
CA GLU A 1042 -5.10 39.15 -78.57
C GLU A 1042 -6.31 39.60 -77.74
N HIS A 1043 -7.41 39.93 -78.42
CA HIS A 1043 -8.70 40.24 -77.76
C HIS A 1043 -9.45 38.95 -77.39
N THR A 1044 -8.80 38.09 -76.60
CA THR A 1044 -9.33 36.79 -76.15
C THR A 1044 -9.05 36.60 -74.66
N ASN A 1045 -9.86 35.79 -73.96
CA ASN A 1045 -9.61 35.46 -72.54
C ASN A 1045 -8.37 34.59 -72.33
N LEU A 1046 -7.97 33.83 -73.35
CA LEU A 1046 -6.81 32.96 -73.31
C LEU A 1046 -6.06 33.06 -74.63
N MET A 1047 -4.86 33.63 -74.57
CA MET A 1047 -3.95 33.72 -75.70
C MET A 1047 -2.91 32.60 -75.59
N LYS A 1048 -2.71 31.87 -76.70
CA LYS A 1048 -1.73 30.78 -76.80
C LYS A 1048 -0.60 31.16 -77.74
N ILE A 1049 0.63 31.04 -77.28
CA ILE A 1049 1.83 31.39 -78.04
C ILE A 1049 2.73 30.16 -78.15
N PRO A 1050 2.85 29.55 -79.34
CA PRO A 1050 3.81 28.47 -79.56
C PRO A 1050 5.24 29.02 -79.53
N VAL A 1051 6.15 28.30 -78.87
CA VAL A 1051 7.57 28.65 -78.77
C VAL A 1051 8.45 27.46 -79.14
N SER A 1052 9.52 27.72 -79.89
CA SER A 1052 10.47 26.69 -80.33
C SER A 1052 11.55 26.35 -79.27
N ALA A 1053 11.43 26.88 -78.06
CA ALA A 1053 12.34 26.63 -76.95
C ALA A 1053 12.09 25.24 -76.34
N ASN A 1054 13.13 24.54 -75.88
CA ASN A 1054 13.01 23.24 -75.20
C ASN A 1054 13.87 23.23 -73.94
N ASN A 1055 13.37 22.64 -72.85
CA ASN A 1055 14.06 22.53 -71.56
C ASN A 1055 14.74 23.83 -71.09
N THR A 1056 14.05 24.96 -71.20
CA THR A 1056 14.63 26.26 -70.82
C THR A 1056 13.58 27.20 -70.27
N TYR A 1057 14.03 28.19 -69.49
CA TYR A 1057 13.15 29.23 -68.98
C TYR A 1057 13.09 30.40 -69.96
N LEU A 1058 11.88 30.93 -70.14
CA LEU A 1058 11.61 32.17 -70.85
C LEU A 1058 11.01 33.18 -69.88
N VAL A 1059 11.28 34.46 -70.13
CA VAL A 1059 10.64 35.57 -69.43
C VAL A 1059 9.59 36.18 -70.35
N VAL A 1060 8.33 36.11 -69.93
CA VAL A 1060 7.18 36.60 -70.70
C VAL A 1060 6.67 37.86 -70.06
N LYS A 1061 6.56 38.92 -70.84
CA LYS A 1061 6.12 40.25 -70.41
C LYS A 1061 4.92 40.70 -71.24
N VAL A 1062 3.78 40.87 -70.58
CA VAL A 1062 2.55 41.42 -71.16
C VAL A 1062 2.47 42.89 -70.79
N ILE A 1063 2.34 43.76 -71.78
CA ILE A 1063 2.23 45.22 -71.62
C ILE A 1063 0.89 45.63 -72.22
N SER A 1064 -0.03 46.07 -71.37
CA SER A 1064 -1.30 46.69 -71.72
C SER A 1064 -1.28 48.17 -71.36
N ASP A 1065 -2.27 48.94 -71.82
CA ASP A 1065 -2.42 50.35 -71.45
C ASP A 1065 -2.60 50.55 -69.93
N ASN A 1066 -3.11 49.54 -69.23
CA ASN A 1066 -3.47 49.62 -67.80
C ASN A 1066 -2.59 48.77 -66.87
N TYR A 1067 -1.76 47.86 -67.38
CA TYR A 1067 -0.93 46.97 -66.55
C TYR A 1067 0.28 46.43 -67.31
N VAL A 1068 1.31 46.05 -66.56
CA VAL A 1068 2.47 45.33 -67.07
C VAL A 1068 2.74 44.12 -66.18
N THR A 1069 2.58 42.92 -66.72
CA THR A 1069 2.79 41.65 -66.00
C THR A 1069 3.97 40.92 -66.59
N THR A 1070 4.92 40.49 -65.75
CA THR A 1070 6.08 39.70 -66.17
C THR A 1070 6.13 38.39 -65.40
N SER A 1071 6.34 37.28 -66.09
CA SER A 1071 6.45 35.96 -65.46
C SER A 1071 7.55 35.12 -66.11
N LYS A 1072 8.24 34.33 -65.29
CA LYS A 1072 9.23 33.37 -65.74
C LYS A 1072 8.55 32.00 -65.87
N VAL A 1073 8.56 31.44 -67.07
CA VAL A 1073 7.91 30.15 -67.36
C VAL A 1073 8.94 29.15 -67.86
N PHE A 1074 8.81 27.89 -67.44
CA PHE A 1074 9.66 26.79 -67.92
C PHE A 1074 8.99 26.11 -69.12
N ILE A 1075 9.66 26.10 -70.26
CA ILE A 1075 9.22 25.35 -71.44
C ILE A 1075 9.89 23.98 -71.38
N ARG A 1076 9.07 22.93 -71.21
CA ARG A 1076 9.52 21.53 -71.24
C ARG A 1076 9.93 21.14 -72.65
#